data_AF-A0A7Y2UMS3-F1
#
_entry.id   AF-A0A7Y2UMS3-F1
#
_cell.length_a   1.000
_cell.length_b   1.000
_cell.length_c   1.000
_cell.angle_alpha   90.00
_cell.angle_beta   90.00
_cell.angle_gamma   90.00
#
_symmetry.space_group_name_H-M   'P 1'
#
loop_
_entity.id
_entity.type
_entity.pdbx_description
1 polymer ?
#
loop_
_entity_poly.entity_id
_entity_poly.type
_entity_poly.pdbx_seq_one_letter_code
_entity_poly.pdbx_strand_id
1 'polypeptide(L)'
;TQSIANTTVAGIRRVYGEQTGDILAFLPGAGEISDATRQLEADPLIDNTIIAPLYGNLSQKEQDRAITPDSAGRRRIILSTSIAETSLTIEGISCVVDSGWSRRARFHPGSGLSRLTTVRVSKAAAEQRAGRAGRLGPGHCLRLWTKEEQYCLPPFHPPEIVDTDLAQLALELALWGVQDPAELQWLTPPREGGYHQAKKLLFSLDALTSSGRITETGRQLAGLAMHPRLGHMLLQGKKIGQASLACDLAALLSERDIQRNNADDATTDLQDRLNLLSLWRDKKIAALKNKGGDPGVCRKIDTNARTWLQRMRERQKPCAPETAGLLLAFAYPDRIARRRHGRRESYLLSSGSGANLPKFDPLSINEYLVVPKLDAGRKQGRIFLAAPLSIAELRQQHRNLFDQKTEVYWDNDSRKVVAVDRLCLGAIVVAEQSVAEISADQVVQAMLTGIKAMGINSLPWDRKSRQLQARVDCVRLWRSQQPNESWPDLSDSELLRDLSWLEPHLTDINKAGQLKQLNLLEIFNTMLGWERQQQLNRLAPTTIIVASGSRIRLRYQPGEPPLLAVRIQEMFGMQGTPVICEGKIPVLLHLLSPAQRPLQVTSDLAGFWQRTYPEIRKELKGRYPKHFWPDDPLAAVATRQTKKNMIKPKNR
;
A
#
# COMPACT_ATOMS: atom_id res chain seq x y z
N THR A 1 27.28 -10.13 10.63
CA THR A 1 26.73 -11.28 11.38
C THR A 1 27.52 -12.49 10.97
N GLN A 2 28.34 -13.05 11.87
CA GLN A 2 29.04 -14.31 11.62
C GLN A 2 27.99 -15.38 11.24
N SER A 3 28.28 -16.20 10.23
CA SER A 3 27.37 -17.29 9.86
C SER A 3 27.18 -18.21 11.07
N ILE A 4 25.93 -18.54 11.41
CA ILE A 4 25.60 -19.47 12.51
C ILE A 4 26.34 -20.80 12.32
N ALA A 5 26.47 -21.25 11.06
CA ALA A 5 27.24 -22.43 10.71
C ALA A 5 28.71 -22.29 11.14
N ASN A 6 29.39 -21.20 10.79
CA ASN A 6 30.81 -20.99 11.12
C ASN A 6 31.05 -20.99 12.64
N THR A 7 30.18 -20.32 13.39
CA THR A 7 30.27 -20.29 14.86
C THR A 7 30.07 -21.68 15.45
N THR A 8 29.13 -22.44 14.89
CA THR A 8 28.87 -23.82 15.31
C THR A 8 30.04 -24.73 15.00
N VAL A 9 30.63 -24.65 13.81
CA VAL A 9 31.82 -25.42 13.41
C VAL A 9 33.01 -25.12 14.33
N ALA A 10 33.24 -23.85 14.70
CA ALA A 10 34.27 -23.50 15.67
C ALA A 10 34.02 -24.13 17.06
N GLY A 11 32.77 -24.14 17.52
CA GLY A 11 32.37 -24.82 18.74
C GLY A 11 32.58 -26.34 18.67
N ILE A 12 32.24 -26.97 17.55
CA ILE A 12 32.46 -28.39 17.30
C ILE A 12 33.96 -28.71 17.36
N ARG A 13 34.82 -27.94 16.69
CA ARG A 13 36.28 -28.15 16.73
C ARG A 13 36.83 -28.10 18.15
N ARG A 14 36.37 -27.14 18.93
CA ARG A 14 36.76 -26.99 20.34
C ARG A 14 36.36 -28.22 21.16
N VAL A 15 35.08 -28.60 21.12
CA VAL A 15 34.59 -29.78 21.84
C VAL A 15 35.25 -31.07 21.34
N TYR A 16 35.55 -31.15 20.04
CA TYR A 16 36.22 -32.29 19.45
C TYR A 16 37.64 -32.47 20.02
N GLY A 17 38.40 -31.39 20.19
CA GLY A 17 39.75 -31.41 20.78
C GLY A 17 39.78 -31.55 22.30
N GLU A 18 38.75 -31.06 23.01
CA GLU A 18 38.72 -31.04 24.48
C GLU A 18 37.99 -32.25 25.11
N GLN A 19 37.10 -32.92 24.37
CA GLN A 19 36.20 -33.96 24.90
C GLN A 19 36.20 -35.22 24.03
N THR A 20 35.85 -36.37 24.62
CA THR A 20 35.67 -37.66 23.92
C THR A 20 34.20 -37.97 23.65
N GLY A 21 33.93 -38.92 22.75
CA GLY A 21 32.58 -39.42 22.45
C GLY A 21 31.76 -38.54 21.49
N ASP A 22 30.59 -39.02 21.07
CA ASP A 22 29.88 -38.42 19.95
C ASP A 22 29.32 -37.03 20.27
N ILE A 23 29.37 -36.15 19.26
CA ILE A 23 28.93 -34.75 19.34
C ILE A 23 27.58 -34.61 18.65
N LEU A 24 26.59 -34.07 19.36
CA LEU A 24 25.33 -33.59 18.80
C LEU A 24 25.33 -32.06 18.72
N ALA A 25 25.33 -31.51 17.52
CA ALA A 25 25.28 -30.07 17.31
C ALA A 25 23.89 -29.61 16.86
N PHE A 26 23.32 -28.62 17.53
CA PHE A 26 22.02 -28.05 17.18
C PHE A 26 22.16 -26.80 16.32
N LEU A 27 21.59 -26.84 15.11
CA LEU A 27 21.54 -25.75 14.14
C LEU A 27 20.08 -25.41 13.78
N PRO A 28 19.79 -24.18 13.31
CA PRO A 28 18.43 -23.77 13.06
C PRO A 28 17.78 -24.47 11.86
N GLY A 29 18.53 -24.88 10.82
CA GLY A 29 17.93 -25.46 9.62
C GLY A 29 18.93 -26.16 8.69
N ALA A 30 18.40 -26.74 7.61
CA ALA A 30 19.15 -27.55 6.66
C ALA A 30 20.25 -26.77 5.91
N GLY A 31 20.05 -25.47 5.63
CA GLY A 31 21.06 -24.62 5.01
C GLY A 31 22.29 -24.48 5.88
N GLU A 32 22.11 -24.11 7.16
CA GLU A 32 23.22 -24.01 8.11
C GLU A 32 23.87 -25.37 8.38
N ILE A 33 23.10 -26.46 8.39
CA ILE A 33 23.63 -27.82 8.51
C ILE A 33 24.51 -28.18 7.31
N SER A 34 24.04 -27.93 6.08
CA SER A 34 24.81 -28.23 4.86
C SER A 34 26.12 -27.42 4.79
N ASP A 35 26.08 -26.15 5.17
CA ASP A 35 27.27 -25.30 5.25
C ASP A 35 28.25 -25.80 6.32
N ALA A 36 27.76 -26.25 7.48
CA ALA A 36 28.59 -26.83 8.53
C ALA A 36 29.19 -28.19 8.11
N THR A 37 28.40 -29.05 7.45
CA THR A 37 28.86 -30.33 6.89
C THR A 37 30.03 -30.10 5.95
N ARG A 38 29.88 -29.22 4.96
CA ARG A 38 30.92 -28.94 3.96
C ARG A 38 32.21 -28.44 4.62
N GLN A 39 32.10 -27.60 5.65
CA GLN A 39 33.27 -27.08 6.38
C GLN A 39 33.98 -28.15 7.20
N LEU A 40 33.24 -29.08 7.80
CA LEU A 40 33.79 -30.17 8.60
C LEU A 40 34.39 -31.28 7.72
N GLU A 41 33.78 -31.58 6.57
CA GLU A 41 34.31 -32.54 5.60
C GLU A 41 35.63 -32.08 4.98
N ALA A 42 35.82 -30.76 4.86
CA ALA A 42 37.08 -30.18 4.39
C ALA A 42 38.14 -30.00 5.50
N ASP A 43 37.86 -30.46 6.73
CA ASP A 43 38.71 -30.23 7.90
C ASP A 43 39.66 -31.40 8.18
N PRO A 44 40.99 -31.23 8.03
CA PRO A 44 41.96 -32.29 8.30
C PRO A 44 41.97 -32.79 9.74
N LEU A 45 41.52 -31.97 10.71
CA LEU A 45 41.49 -32.35 12.13
C LEU A 45 40.44 -33.43 12.45
N ILE A 46 39.50 -33.67 11.53
CA ILE A 46 38.29 -34.46 11.77
C ILE A 46 38.17 -35.62 10.75
N ASP A 47 39.23 -35.89 9.97
CA ASP A 47 39.23 -36.80 8.80
C ASP A 47 38.79 -38.25 9.10
N ASN A 48 38.96 -38.74 10.33
CA ASN A 48 38.50 -40.07 10.77
C ASN A 48 37.18 -40.05 11.57
N THR A 49 36.26 -39.14 11.22
CA THR A 49 34.98 -38.93 11.92
C THR A 49 33.81 -39.03 10.95
N ILE A 50 32.68 -39.56 11.41
CA ILE A 50 31.45 -39.52 10.62
C ILE A 50 30.72 -38.22 10.86
N ILE A 51 30.53 -37.46 9.79
CA ILE A 51 29.64 -36.30 9.79
C ILE A 51 28.26 -36.76 9.31
N ALA A 52 27.25 -36.60 10.16
CA ALA A 52 25.90 -37.10 9.93
C ALA A 52 24.87 -35.98 10.08
N PRO A 53 24.38 -35.40 8.97
CA PRO A 53 23.26 -34.48 8.99
C PRO A 53 21.99 -35.17 9.50
N LEU A 54 21.16 -34.46 10.26
CA LEU A 54 19.89 -34.97 10.77
C LEU A 54 18.80 -33.89 10.77
N TYR A 55 18.03 -33.83 9.69
CA TYR A 55 16.88 -32.94 9.53
C TYR A 55 15.77 -33.61 8.74
N GLY A 56 14.56 -33.03 8.80
CA GLY A 56 13.34 -33.67 8.31
C GLY A 56 13.46 -34.23 6.88
N ASN A 57 14.04 -33.48 5.92
CA ASN A 57 14.03 -33.84 4.50
C ASN A 57 14.99 -34.98 4.07
N LEU A 58 15.69 -35.64 5.01
CA LEU A 58 16.61 -36.74 4.69
C LEU A 58 15.88 -38.04 4.37
N SER A 59 16.53 -38.91 3.59
CA SER A 59 16.08 -40.28 3.36
C SER A 59 16.22 -41.14 4.62
N GLN A 60 15.48 -42.25 4.69
CA GLN A 60 15.52 -43.14 5.85
C GLN A 60 16.96 -43.63 6.13
N LYS A 61 17.68 -44.05 5.09
CA LYS A 61 19.07 -44.52 5.20
C LYS A 61 20.02 -43.45 5.77
N GLU A 62 19.80 -42.18 5.45
CA GLU A 62 20.60 -41.06 5.98
C GLU A 62 20.24 -40.77 7.44
N GLN A 63 18.96 -40.85 7.81
CA GLN A 63 18.54 -40.71 9.20
C GLN A 63 19.10 -41.84 10.08
N ASP A 64 19.03 -43.08 9.60
CA ASP A 64 19.56 -44.25 10.31
C ASP A 64 21.06 -44.11 10.58
N ARG A 65 21.82 -43.55 9.64
CA ARG A 65 23.26 -43.26 9.80
C ARG A 65 23.56 -42.26 10.93
N ALA A 66 22.64 -41.34 11.21
CA ALA A 66 22.78 -40.38 12.31
C ALA A 66 22.39 -40.98 13.67
N ILE A 67 21.52 -42.00 13.67
CA ILE A 67 20.98 -42.61 14.90
C ILE A 67 21.89 -43.73 15.39
N THR A 68 22.25 -44.66 14.51
CA THR A 68 22.96 -45.89 14.87
C THR A 68 24.46 -45.66 15.04
N PRO A 69 25.10 -46.20 16.10
CA PRO A 69 26.54 -46.17 16.27
C PRO A 69 27.30 -46.71 15.05
N ASP A 70 28.49 -46.18 14.78
CA ASP A 70 29.31 -46.67 13.67
C ASP A 70 29.90 -48.04 14.02
N SER A 71 29.77 -49.00 13.10
CA SER A 71 30.27 -50.36 13.29
C SER A 71 31.79 -50.44 13.39
N ALA A 72 32.52 -49.45 12.84
CA ALA A 72 33.97 -49.34 12.94
C ALA A 72 34.42 -48.52 14.17
N GLY A 73 33.51 -48.12 15.05
CA GLY A 73 33.82 -47.40 16.30
C GLY A 73 34.31 -45.97 16.10
N ARG A 74 34.17 -45.39 14.90
CA ARG A 74 34.56 -43.99 14.67
C ARG A 74 33.62 -43.05 15.40
N ARG A 75 34.18 -41.93 15.87
CA ARG A 75 33.42 -40.84 16.47
C ARG A 75 32.44 -40.25 15.45
N ARG A 76 31.29 -39.81 15.92
CA ARG A 76 30.26 -39.17 15.09
C ARG A 76 30.04 -37.72 15.50
N ILE A 77 29.84 -36.86 14.50
CA ILE A 77 29.36 -35.49 14.64
C ILE A 77 28.01 -35.41 13.94
N ILE A 78 26.96 -35.31 14.73
CA ILE A 78 25.58 -35.26 14.26
C ILE A 78 25.13 -33.81 14.25
N LEU A 79 24.77 -33.31 13.06
CA LEU A 79 24.33 -31.93 12.86
C LEU A 79 22.80 -31.92 12.72
N SER A 80 22.09 -31.47 13.74
CA SER A 80 20.63 -31.63 13.82
C SER A 80 19.87 -30.33 14.02
N THR A 81 18.60 -30.32 13.57
CA THR A 81 17.61 -29.31 13.98
C THR A 81 16.99 -29.69 15.33
N SER A 82 15.87 -29.07 15.70
CA SER A 82 15.09 -29.46 16.89
C SER A 82 14.49 -30.87 16.82
N ILE A 83 14.68 -31.62 15.72
CA ILE A 83 14.22 -33.02 15.62
C ILE A 83 14.87 -33.93 16.68
N ALA A 84 16.12 -33.65 17.06
CA ALA A 84 16.84 -34.36 18.11
C ALA A 84 16.56 -33.81 19.54
N GLU A 85 15.70 -32.80 19.69
CA GLU A 85 15.45 -32.12 20.97
C GLU A 85 14.57 -32.95 21.92
N THR A 86 13.50 -33.57 21.41
CA THR A 86 12.52 -34.33 22.24
C THR A 86 12.32 -35.77 21.76
N SER A 87 12.08 -35.98 20.46
CA SER A 87 11.42 -37.21 19.99
C SER A 87 12.33 -38.35 19.56
N LEU A 88 13.64 -38.12 19.46
CA LEU A 88 14.60 -39.11 18.96
C LEU A 88 15.63 -39.47 20.02
N THR A 89 15.86 -40.75 20.28
CA THR A 89 16.97 -41.22 21.12
C THR A 89 18.12 -41.58 20.21
N ILE A 90 19.20 -40.80 20.30
CA ILE A 90 20.45 -41.08 19.60
C ILE A 90 21.40 -41.66 20.64
N GLU A 91 21.87 -42.89 20.39
CA GLU A 91 22.83 -43.56 21.26
C GLU A 91 24.22 -42.91 21.14
N GLY A 92 25.08 -43.06 22.14
CA GLY A 92 26.48 -42.63 22.09
C GLY A 92 26.75 -41.13 22.27
N ILE A 93 25.72 -40.29 22.36
CA ILE A 93 25.89 -38.84 22.60
C ILE A 93 26.40 -38.58 24.01
N SER A 94 27.53 -37.91 24.11
CA SER A 94 28.15 -37.45 25.37
C SER A 94 28.49 -35.96 25.33
N CYS A 95 28.51 -35.37 24.14
CA CYS A 95 28.81 -33.96 23.92
C CYS A 95 27.68 -33.28 23.13
N VAL A 96 27.29 -32.08 23.54
CA VAL A 96 26.33 -31.22 22.84
C VAL A 96 26.97 -29.88 22.50
N VAL A 97 26.78 -29.40 21.27
CA VAL A 97 27.10 -28.03 20.86
C VAL A 97 25.81 -27.33 20.44
N ASP A 98 25.35 -26.36 21.22
CA ASP A 98 24.11 -25.65 20.92
C ASP A 98 24.41 -24.27 20.32
N SER A 99 23.94 -24.01 19.10
CA SER A 99 24.00 -22.68 18.49
C SER A 99 23.09 -21.66 19.18
N GLY A 100 22.08 -22.14 19.93
CA GLY A 100 21.07 -21.32 20.60
C GLY A 100 20.03 -20.73 19.66
N TRP A 101 19.94 -21.25 18.44
CA TRP A 101 18.96 -20.83 17.44
C TRP A 101 18.02 -21.98 17.05
N SER A 102 16.81 -21.62 16.65
CA SER A 102 15.80 -22.53 16.08
C SER A 102 15.09 -21.86 14.91
N ARG A 103 14.62 -22.65 13.95
CA ARG A 103 13.73 -22.17 12.87
C ARG A 103 12.30 -22.59 13.20
N ARG A 104 11.41 -21.61 13.32
CA ARG A 104 9.99 -21.86 13.63
C ARG A 104 9.09 -21.29 12.54
N ALA A 105 8.04 -22.01 12.20
CA ALA A 105 6.96 -21.48 11.38
C ALA A 105 6.15 -20.48 12.22
N ARG A 106 5.85 -19.31 11.64
CA ARG A 106 4.97 -18.30 12.21
C ARG A 106 3.96 -17.87 11.17
N PHE A 107 2.69 -18.02 11.49
CA PHE A 107 1.57 -17.57 10.68
C PHE A 107 1.40 -16.05 10.80
N HIS A 108 1.18 -15.40 9.67
CA HIS A 108 0.90 -13.97 9.58
C HIS A 108 -0.55 -13.76 9.15
N PRO A 109 -1.46 -13.36 10.05
CA PRO A 109 -2.89 -13.23 9.74
C PRO A 109 -3.18 -12.27 8.59
N GLY A 110 -2.46 -11.14 8.51
CA GLY A 110 -2.69 -10.12 7.47
C GLY A 110 -2.41 -10.61 6.04
N SER A 111 -1.49 -11.57 5.86
CA SER A 111 -1.20 -12.15 4.55
C SER A 111 -1.77 -13.55 4.36
N GLY A 112 -2.24 -14.22 5.42
CA GLY A 112 -2.69 -15.61 5.38
C GLY A 112 -1.56 -16.60 5.05
N LEU A 113 -0.31 -16.25 5.36
CA LEU A 113 0.89 -17.02 5.03
C LEU A 113 1.72 -17.36 6.26
N SER A 114 2.28 -18.56 6.26
CA SER A 114 3.28 -18.99 7.24
C SER A 114 4.68 -18.67 6.73
N ARG A 115 5.53 -18.18 7.62
CA ARG A 115 6.93 -17.89 7.35
C ARG A 115 7.84 -18.61 8.33
N LEU A 116 8.95 -19.15 7.82
CA LEU A 116 10.02 -19.65 8.67
C LEU A 116 10.87 -18.49 9.22
N THR A 117 10.88 -18.34 10.53
CA THR A 117 11.66 -17.33 11.24
C THR A 117 12.74 -17.98 12.09
N THR A 118 13.98 -17.50 11.98
CA THR A 118 15.05 -17.89 12.88
C THR A 118 14.93 -17.10 14.17
N VAL A 119 14.79 -17.79 15.30
CA VAL A 119 14.62 -17.20 16.63
C VAL A 119 15.59 -17.83 17.61
N ARG A 120 15.94 -17.10 18.68
CA ARG A 120 16.67 -17.67 19.81
C ARG A 120 15.83 -18.76 20.48
N VAL A 121 16.48 -19.80 20.98
CA VAL A 121 15.83 -20.87 21.75
C VAL A 121 15.26 -20.34 23.08
N SER A 122 14.31 -21.06 23.66
CA SER A 122 13.89 -20.83 25.04
C SER A 122 14.85 -21.46 26.04
N LYS A 123 14.77 -21.04 27.32
CA LYS A 123 15.50 -21.67 28.43
C LYS A 123 15.16 -23.17 28.52
N ALA A 124 13.88 -23.51 28.43
CA ALA A 124 13.43 -24.90 28.45
C ALA A 124 14.02 -25.74 27.30
N ALA A 125 14.04 -25.22 26.08
CA ALA A 125 14.63 -25.90 24.93
C ALA A 125 16.15 -26.09 25.08
N ALA A 126 16.86 -25.03 25.52
CA ALA A 126 18.31 -25.11 25.79
C ALA A 126 18.65 -26.14 26.87
N GLU A 127 17.78 -26.33 27.85
CA GLU A 127 17.95 -27.34 28.89
C GLU A 127 17.69 -28.76 28.37
N GLN A 128 16.63 -28.96 27.57
CA GLN A 128 16.38 -30.23 26.91
C GLN A 128 17.51 -30.64 25.96
N ARG A 129 18.08 -29.68 25.22
CA ARG A 129 19.25 -29.89 24.36
C ARG A 129 20.47 -30.28 25.17
N ALA A 130 20.76 -29.57 26.26
CA ALA A 130 21.88 -29.91 27.14
C ALA A 130 21.72 -31.32 27.75
N GLY A 131 20.50 -31.67 28.17
CA GLY A 131 20.16 -33.00 28.68
C GLY A 131 20.42 -34.15 27.70
N ARG A 132 20.62 -33.89 26.40
CA ARG A 132 21.00 -34.92 25.42
C ARG A 132 22.40 -35.48 25.67
N ALA A 133 23.32 -34.68 26.19
CA ALA A 133 24.65 -35.15 26.56
C ALA A 133 24.63 -36.04 27.81
N GLY A 134 23.61 -35.90 28.67
CA GLY A 134 23.55 -36.55 29.99
C GLY A 134 22.78 -37.88 30.04
N ARG A 135 22.44 -38.48 28.88
CA ARG A 135 21.55 -39.66 28.85
C ARG A 135 22.20 -40.96 29.27
N LEU A 136 23.48 -41.16 28.93
CA LEU A 136 24.22 -42.40 29.18
C LEU A 136 25.23 -42.27 30.32
N GLY A 137 25.38 -41.07 30.89
CA GLY A 137 26.36 -40.74 31.91
C GLY A 137 26.66 -39.24 31.96
N PRO A 138 27.70 -38.82 32.69
CA PRO A 138 28.18 -37.43 32.67
C PRO A 138 28.49 -36.97 31.25
N GLY A 139 27.98 -35.81 30.87
CA GLY A 139 28.14 -35.25 29.52
C GLY A 139 28.56 -33.79 29.53
N HIS A 140 29.01 -33.30 28.38
CA HIS A 140 29.44 -31.93 28.18
C HIS A 140 28.49 -31.18 27.25
N CYS A 141 28.09 -29.96 27.61
CA CYS A 141 27.29 -29.10 26.75
C CYS A 141 27.96 -27.73 26.58
N LEU A 142 28.39 -27.43 25.35
CA LEU A 142 28.89 -26.12 24.95
C LEU A 142 27.73 -25.29 24.37
N ARG A 143 27.36 -24.22 25.06
CA ARG A 143 26.39 -23.22 24.59
C ARG A 143 27.14 -22.07 23.91
N LEU A 144 26.82 -21.77 22.66
CA LEU A 144 27.51 -20.76 21.84
C LEU A 144 26.97 -19.34 22.06
N TRP A 145 26.68 -19.01 23.32
CA TRP A 145 26.20 -17.70 23.76
C TRP A 145 26.64 -17.47 25.21
N THR A 146 26.64 -16.22 25.66
CA THR A 146 27.13 -15.88 27.00
C THR A 146 26.13 -16.22 28.11
N LYS A 147 26.59 -16.19 29.36
CA LYS A 147 25.70 -16.40 30.52
C LYS A 147 24.67 -15.28 30.65
N GLU A 148 25.01 -14.06 30.25
CA GLU A 148 24.11 -12.91 30.21
C GLU A 148 23.00 -13.12 29.17
N GLU A 149 23.36 -13.59 27.97
CA GLU A 149 22.39 -13.94 26.94
C GLU A 149 21.45 -15.06 27.39
N GLN A 150 21.94 -16.04 28.17
CA GLN A 150 21.11 -17.09 28.77
C GLN A 150 20.00 -16.51 29.67
N TYR A 151 20.31 -15.49 30.48
CA TYR A 151 19.31 -14.86 31.36
C TYR A 151 18.20 -14.15 30.56
N CYS A 152 18.54 -13.59 29.41
CA CYS A 152 17.62 -12.89 28.50
C CYS A 152 16.74 -13.83 27.66
N LEU A 153 17.02 -15.15 27.61
CA LEU A 153 16.17 -16.09 26.88
C LEU A 153 14.76 -16.19 27.51
N PRO A 154 13.71 -16.32 26.69
CA PRO A 154 12.37 -16.55 27.23
C PRO A 154 12.30 -17.92 27.93
N PRO A 155 11.51 -18.08 29.01
CA PRO A 155 11.43 -19.35 29.73
C PRO A 155 10.91 -20.48 28.83
N PHE A 156 9.85 -20.20 28.06
CA PHE A 156 9.24 -21.10 27.11
C PHE A 156 9.03 -20.39 25.77
N HIS A 157 8.95 -21.17 24.70
CA HIS A 157 8.47 -20.63 23.44
C HIS A 157 6.95 -20.47 23.47
N PRO A 158 6.37 -19.56 22.65
CA PRO A 158 4.93 -19.52 22.46
C PRO A 158 4.38 -20.90 22.01
N PRO A 159 3.22 -21.33 22.53
CA PRO A 159 2.57 -22.55 22.09
C PRO A 159 2.09 -22.42 20.64
N GLU A 160 1.88 -23.55 19.97
CA GLU A 160 1.56 -23.59 18.53
C GLU A 160 0.28 -22.84 18.17
N ILE A 161 -0.76 -22.93 19.01
CA ILE A 161 -2.06 -22.25 18.83
C ILE A 161 -1.95 -20.73 18.65
N VAL A 162 -0.83 -20.14 19.07
CA VAL A 162 -0.56 -18.70 19.02
C VAL A 162 0.05 -18.26 17.69
N ASP A 163 0.76 -19.17 17.00
CA ASP A 163 1.62 -18.87 15.84
C ASP A 163 1.29 -19.74 14.60
N THR A 164 0.21 -20.52 14.61
CA THR A 164 -0.22 -21.38 13.48
C THR A 164 -1.48 -20.88 12.77
N ASP A 165 -1.81 -21.46 11.62
CA ASP A 165 -3.09 -21.23 10.93
C ASP A 165 -4.23 -21.91 11.70
N LEU A 166 -5.22 -21.13 12.10
CA LEU A 166 -6.34 -21.60 12.92
C LEU A 166 -7.58 -22.03 12.10
N ALA A 167 -7.48 -22.09 10.76
CA ALA A 167 -8.60 -22.47 9.89
C ALA A 167 -9.20 -23.84 10.25
N GLN A 168 -8.36 -24.84 10.50
CA GLN A 168 -8.83 -26.16 10.89
C GLN A 168 -9.48 -26.15 12.27
N LEU A 169 -8.84 -25.50 13.26
CA LEU A 169 -9.41 -25.36 14.60
C LEU A 169 -10.77 -24.66 14.58
N ALA A 170 -10.90 -23.55 13.83
CA ALA A 170 -12.16 -22.83 13.71
C ALA A 170 -13.27 -23.66 13.07
N LEU A 171 -12.92 -24.51 12.10
CA LEU A 171 -13.89 -25.43 11.49
C LEU A 171 -14.35 -26.50 12.48
N GLU A 172 -13.41 -27.08 13.25
CA GLU A 172 -13.71 -28.07 14.29
C GLU A 172 -14.58 -27.49 15.41
N LEU A 173 -14.28 -26.27 15.87
CA LEU A 173 -15.10 -25.56 16.86
C LEU A 173 -16.51 -25.27 16.35
N ALA A 174 -16.63 -24.80 15.10
CA ALA A 174 -17.94 -24.56 14.49
C ALA A 174 -18.74 -25.87 14.29
N LEU A 175 -18.07 -26.99 13.98
CA LEU A 175 -18.70 -28.31 13.91
C LEU A 175 -19.18 -28.76 15.30
N TRP A 176 -18.41 -28.49 16.34
CA TRP A 176 -18.77 -28.78 17.74
C TRP A 176 -19.93 -27.92 18.26
N GLY A 177 -20.20 -26.79 17.61
CA GLY A 177 -21.24 -25.84 18.00
C GLY A 177 -20.74 -24.65 18.82
N VAL A 178 -19.42 -24.51 19.00
CA VAL A 178 -18.77 -23.39 19.69
C VAL A 178 -18.67 -22.19 18.75
N GLN A 179 -19.19 -21.03 19.15
CA GLN A 179 -19.13 -19.81 18.34
C GLN A 179 -17.91 -18.95 18.67
N ASP A 180 -17.55 -18.91 19.95
CA ASP A 180 -16.39 -18.21 20.47
C ASP A 180 -15.46 -19.19 21.21
N PRO A 181 -14.16 -19.27 20.86
CA PRO A 181 -13.19 -20.07 21.60
C PRO A 181 -13.17 -19.77 23.10
N ALA A 182 -13.56 -18.58 23.54
CA ALA A 182 -13.65 -18.21 24.96
C ALA A 182 -14.69 -19.02 25.75
N GLU A 183 -15.62 -19.72 25.07
CA GLU A 183 -16.56 -20.65 25.71
C GLU A 183 -15.84 -21.90 26.29
N LEU A 184 -14.62 -22.19 25.84
CA LEU A 184 -13.83 -23.34 26.26
C LEU A 184 -12.67 -22.95 27.20
N GLN A 185 -12.20 -23.93 27.97
CA GLN A 185 -11.06 -23.78 28.88
C GLN A 185 -9.75 -24.17 28.18
N TRP A 186 -8.90 -23.19 27.86
CA TRP A 186 -7.62 -23.40 27.18
C TRP A 186 -6.44 -23.19 28.13
N LEU A 187 -5.37 -23.99 27.99
CA LEU A 187 -4.07 -23.66 28.57
C LEU A 187 -3.51 -22.35 28.01
N THR A 188 -3.74 -22.10 26.72
CA THR A 188 -3.49 -20.82 26.08
C THR A 188 -4.55 -20.61 25.01
N PRO A 189 -5.39 -19.56 25.13
CA PRO A 189 -6.46 -19.32 24.17
C PRO A 189 -5.89 -18.89 22.80
N PRO A 190 -6.61 -19.16 21.70
CA PRO A 190 -6.23 -18.66 20.39
C PRO A 190 -6.25 -17.13 20.36
N ARG A 191 -5.31 -16.52 19.64
CA ARG A 191 -5.31 -15.06 19.45
C ARG A 191 -6.50 -14.62 18.62
N GLU A 192 -7.24 -13.63 19.10
CA GLU A 192 -8.44 -13.08 18.45
C GLU A 192 -8.23 -12.78 16.96
N GLY A 193 -7.18 -12.02 16.61
CA GLY A 193 -6.90 -11.67 15.22
C GLY A 193 -6.61 -12.89 14.31
N GLY A 194 -5.94 -13.92 14.84
CA GLY A 194 -5.69 -15.16 14.10
C GLY A 194 -6.98 -15.96 13.88
N TYR A 195 -7.83 -16.03 14.91
CA TYR A 195 -9.10 -16.73 14.85
C TYR A 195 -10.12 -16.05 13.92
N HIS A 196 -10.20 -14.71 13.95
CA HIS A 196 -11.05 -13.97 13.02
C HIS A 196 -10.62 -14.16 11.56
N GLN A 197 -9.30 -14.22 11.29
CA GLN A 197 -8.81 -14.50 9.94
C GLN A 197 -9.19 -15.91 9.48
N ALA A 198 -9.11 -16.90 10.37
CA ALA A 198 -9.57 -18.26 10.11
C ALA A 198 -11.07 -18.29 9.76
N LYS A 199 -11.92 -17.60 10.52
CA LYS A 199 -13.36 -17.48 10.20
C LYS A 199 -13.62 -16.80 8.86
N LYS A 200 -12.89 -15.72 8.52
CA LYS A 200 -13.00 -15.04 7.22
C LYS A 200 -12.65 -15.97 6.06
N LEU A 201 -11.58 -16.75 6.21
CA LEU A 201 -11.21 -17.77 5.23
C LEU A 201 -12.32 -18.80 5.07
N LEU A 202 -12.80 -19.38 6.17
CA LEU A 202 -13.86 -20.39 6.12
C LEU A 202 -15.17 -19.85 5.52
N PHE A 203 -15.53 -18.60 5.80
CA PHE A 203 -16.64 -17.91 5.14
C PHE A 203 -16.42 -17.80 3.62
N SER A 204 -15.21 -17.42 3.18
CA SER A 204 -14.88 -17.33 1.74
C SER A 204 -14.87 -18.69 1.02
N LEU A 205 -14.69 -19.79 1.76
CA LEU A 205 -14.75 -21.17 1.26
C LEU A 205 -16.16 -21.78 1.38
N ASP A 206 -17.18 -20.95 1.68
CA ASP A 206 -18.55 -21.39 1.92
C ASP A 206 -18.68 -22.40 3.08
N ALA A 207 -17.70 -22.47 3.99
CA ALA A 207 -17.69 -23.41 5.11
C ALA A 207 -18.43 -22.88 6.35
N LEU A 208 -18.53 -21.56 6.48
CA LEU A 208 -19.27 -20.86 7.53
C LEU A 208 -20.25 -19.85 6.92
N THR A 209 -21.36 -19.60 7.60
CA THR A 209 -22.28 -18.50 7.30
C THR A 209 -21.71 -17.15 7.77
N SER A 210 -22.35 -16.04 7.38
CA SER A 210 -22.01 -14.70 7.88
C SER A 210 -22.16 -14.57 9.40
N SER A 211 -23.02 -15.40 10.01
CA SER A 211 -23.20 -15.49 11.47
C SER A 211 -22.21 -16.43 12.16
N GLY A 212 -21.28 -17.05 11.45
CA GLY A 212 -20.25 -17.95 12.01
C GLY A 212 -20.69 -19.40 12.22
N ARG A 213 -21.89 -19.78 11.75
CA ARG A 213 -22.38 -21.17 11.85
C ARG A 213 -21.84 -22.03 10.73
N ILE A 214 -21.63 -23.32 11.00
CA ILE A 214 -21.17 -24.28 10.00
C ILE A 214 -22.22 -24.54 8.91
N THR A 215 -21.80 -24.53 7.65
CA THR A 215 -22.63 -24.85 6.48
C THR A 215 -22.57 -26.34 6.16
N GLU A 216 -23.34 -26.80 5.17
CA GLU A 216 -23.22 -28.18 4.67
C GLU A 216 -21.86 -28.43 4.00
N THR A 217 -21.35 -27.47 3.23
CA THR A 217 -19.98 -27.49 2.71
C THR A 217 -18.99 -27.62 3.87
N GLY A 218 -19.15 -26.86 4.95
CA GLY A 218 -18.30 -26.94 6.14
C GLY A 218 -18.29 -28.32 6.80
N ARG A 219 -19.45 -28.97 6.93
CA ARG A 219 -19.53 -30.35 7.46
C ARG A 219 -18.80 -31.35 6.57
N GLN A 220 -18.95 -31.22 5.25
CA GLN A 220 -18.24 -32.06 4.30
C GLN A 220 -16.72 -31.87 4.41
N LEU A 221 -16.25 -30.63 4.55
CA LEU A 221 -14.83 -30.32 4.73
C LEU A 221 -14.26 -30.94 6.00
N ALA A 222 -14.98 -30.85 7.12
CA ALA A 222 -14.53 -31.43 8.37
C ALA A 222 -14.37 -32.96 8.28
N GLY A 223 -15.21 -33.63 7.49
CA GLY A 223 -15.11 -35.08 7.25
C GLY A 223 -13.90 -35.53 6.41
N LEU A 224 -13.20 -34.62 5.72
CA LEU A 224 -12.05 -34.96 4.87
C LEU A 224 -10.74 -35.13 5.64
N ALA A 225 -10.67 -34.65 6.89
CA ALA A 225 -9.46 -34.66 7.73
C ALA A 225 -8.23 -34.06 7.03
N MET A 226 -8.40 -32.87 6.44
CA MET A 226 -7.35 -32.12 5.78
C MET A 226 -7.59 -30.62 5.93
N HIS A 227 -6.61 -29.80 5.53
CA HIS A 227 -6.77 -28.35 5.59
C HIS A 227 -8.01 -27.88 4.78
N PRO A 228 -8.87 -26.98 5.32
CA PRO A 228 -10.13 -26.58 4.68
C PRO A 228 -9.99 -26.10 3.22
N ARG A 229 -8.89 -25.39 2.90
CA ARG A 229 -8.58 -24.96 1.52
C ARG A 229 -8.47 -26.12 0.54
N LEU A 230 -7.72 -27.16 0.91
CA LEU A 230 -7.52 -28.32 0.05
C LEU A 230 -8.82 -29.13 -0.06
N GLY A 231 -9.54 -29.32 1.04
CA GLY A 231 -10.85 -29.95 1.02
C GLY A 231 -11.83 -29.22 0.10
N HIS A 232 -11.83 -27.88 0.13
CA HIS A 232 -12.71 -27.08 -0.74
C HIS A 232 -12.36 -27.30 -2.21
N MET A 233 -11.07 -27.30 -2.57
CA MET A 233 -10.62 -27.66 -3.92
C MET A 233 -11.06 -29.07 -4.34
N LEU A 234 -11.03 -30.07 -3.44
CA LEU A 234 -11.52 -31.42 -3.75
C LEU A 234 -13.03 -31.42 -4.04
N LEU A 235 -13.83 -30.77 -3.19
CA LEU A 235 -15.29 -30.69 -3.37
C LEU A 235 -15.66 -29.96 -4.66
N GLN A 236 -15.00 -28.86 -4.99
CA GLN A 236 -15.27 -28.11 -6.21
C GLN A 236 -14.73 -28.84 -7.45
N GLY A 237 -13.54 -29.43 -7.36
CA GLY A 237 -12.99 -30.30 -8.40
C GLY A 237 -13.93 -31.45 -8.75
N LYS A 238 -14.60 -32.05 -7.76
CA LYS A 238 -15.64 -33.05 -8.00
C LYS A 238 -16.82 -32.50 -8.81
N LYS A 239 -17.33 -31.30 -8.49
CA LYS A 239 -18.46 -30.68 -9.23
C LYS A 239 -18.14 -30.46 -10.71
N ILE A 240 -16.89 -30.14 -11.04
CA ILE A 240 -16.44 -29.93 -12.43
C ILE A 240 -15.82 -31.19 -13.07
N GLY A 241 -15.95 -32.36 -12.44
CA GLY A 241 -15.46 -33.64 -12.98
C GLY A 241 -13.95 -33.90 -12.89
N GLN A 242 -13.22 -33.04 -12.16
CA GLN A 242 -11.76 -33.00 -12.00
C GLN A 242 -11.28 -33.47 -10.60
N ALA A 243 -12.06 -34.30 -9.90
CA ALA A 243 -11.71 -34.79 -8.57
C ALA A 243 -10.34 -35.49 -8.50
N SER A 244 -9.97 -36.24 -9.55
CA SER A 244 -8.68 -36.94 -9.64
C SER A 244 -7.50 -35.98 -9.55
N LEU A 245 -7.51 -34.91 -10.35
CA LEU A 245 -6.45 -33.92 -10.32
C LEU A 245 -6.45 -33.11 -9.02
N ALA A 246 -7.64 -32.80 -8.47
CA ALA A 246 -7.74 -32.12 -7.18
C ALA A 246 -7.09 -32.93 -6.05
N CYS A 247 -7.32 -34.25 -6.01
CA CYS A 247 -6.67 -35.15 -5.04
C CYS A 247 -5.15 -35.21 -5.24
N ASP A 248 -4.68 -35.25 -6.48
CA ASP A 248 -3.24 -35.22 -6.80
C ASP A 248 -2.59 -33.92 -6.32
N LEU A 249 -3.21 -32.77 -6.61
CA LEU A 249 -2.74 -31.45 -6.16
C LEU A 249 -2.73 -31.34 -4.64
N ALA A 250 -3.78 -31.80 -3.97
CA ALA A 250 -3.83 -31.78 -2.51
C ALA A 250 -2.74 -32.67 -1.90
N ALA A 251 -2.46 -33.83 -2.49
CA ALA A 251 -1.38 -34.73 -2.04
C ALA A 251 -0.01 -34.11 -2.28
N LEU A 252 0.22 -33.52 -3.45
CA LEU A 252 1.45 -32.77 -3.77
C LEU A 252 1.71 -31.63 -2.77
N LEU A 253 0.66 -30.90 -2.37
CA LEU A 253 0.79 -29.76 -1.46
C LEU A 253 0.88 -30.16 0.02
N SER A 254 0.44 -31.37 0.38
CA SER A 254 0.48 -31.89 1.76
C SER A 254 1.79 -32.61 2.07
N GLU A 255 2.44 -33.18 1.06
CA GLU A 255 3.67 -33.95 1.20
C GLU A 255 4.92 -33.11 0.88
N ARG A 256 6.09 -33.75 1.04
CA ARG A 256 7.36 -33.17 0.57
C ARG A 256 7.35 -33.05 -0.96
N ASP A 257 8.13 -32.11 -1.47
CA ASP A 257 8.28 -31.95 -2.91
C ASP A 257 8.90 -33.22 -3.53
N ILE A 258 8.41 -33.59 -4.71
CA ILE A 258 8.87 -34.76 -5.45
C ILE A 258 10.32 -34.55 -5.94
N GLN A 259 10.69 -33.31 -6.27
CA GLN A 259 12.03 -33.00 -6.77
C GLN A 259 13.04 -32.88 -5.63
N ARG A 260 14.13 -33.65 -5.73
CA ARG A 260 15.18 -33.75 -4.69
C ARG A 260 16.32 -32.73 -4.79
N ASN A 261 16.33 -31.86 -5.79
CA ASN A 261 17.49 -31.00 -6.08
C ASN A 261 17.50 -29.70 -5.25
N ASN A 262 18.67 -29.05 -5.20
CA ASN A 262 18.86 -27.73 -4.61
C ASN A 262 17.76 -26.77 -5.09
N ALA A 263 17.18 -26.02 -4.15
CA ALA A 263 15.99 -25.18 -4.36
C ALA A 263 16.15 -24.07 -5.43
N ASP A 264 17.34 -23.90 -6.00
CA ASP A 264 17.64 -22.91 -7.02
C ASP A 264 17.56 -23.47 -8.46
N ASP A 265 17.60 -24.79 -8.65
CA ASP A 265 17.48 -25.43 -9.98
C ASP A 265 16.10 -26.08 -10.23
N ALA A 266 15.27 -26.22 -9.18
CA ALA A 266 13.93 -26.76 -9.31
C ALA A 266 12.99 -25.71 -9.92
N THR A 267 12.20 -26.10 -10.93
CA THR A 267 11.20 -25.23 -11.53
C THR A 267 10.14 -24.84 -10.49
N THR A 268 9.46 -23.72 -10.66
CA THR A 268 8.31 -23.36 -9.81
C THR A 268 7.01 -24.04 -10.27
N ASP A 269 7.00 -24.64 -11.46
CA ASP A 269 5.79 -25.17 -12.09
C ASP A 269 5.31 -26.47 -11.43
N LEU A 270 4.07 -26.42 -10.93
CA LEU A 270 3.36 -27.58 -10.38
C LEU A 270 3.04 -28.63 -11.45
N GLN A 271 2.91 -28.24 -12.72
CA GLN A 271 2.68 -29.19 -13.80
C GLN A 271 3.85 -30.17 -13.94
N ASP A 272 5.09 -29.74 -13.66
CA ASP A 272 6.25 -30.64 -13.65
C ASP A 272 6.12 -31.72 -12.57
N ARG A 273 5.59 -31.39 -11.39
CA ARG A 273 5.36 -32.36 -10.31
C ARG A 273 4.28 -33.37 -10.69
N LEU A 274 3.21 -32.91 -11.33
CA LEU A 274 2.15 -33.77 -11.85
C LEU A 274 2.70 -34.73 -12.94
N ASN A 275 3.60 -34.25 -13.79
CA ASN A 275 4.29 -35.07 -14.78
C ASN A 275 5.18 -36.14 -14.14
N LEU A 276 5.92 -35.80 -13.07
CA LEU A 276 6.70 -36.78 -12.31
C LEU A 276 5.80 -37.84 -11.66
N LEU A 277 4.67 -37.44 -11.05
CA LEU A 277 3.71 -38.37 -10.49
C LEU A 277 3.11 -39.31 -11.55
N SER A 278 2.89 -38.79 -12.76
CA SER A 278 2.43 -39.58 -13.91
C SER A 278 3.48 -40.62 -14.35
N LEU A 279 4.76 -40.24 -14.41
CA LEU A 279 5.85 -41.19 -14.69
C LEU A 279 5.95 -42.31 -13.65
N TRP A 280 5.70 -41.99 -12.38
CA TRP A 280 5.62 -43.00 -11.31
C TRP A 280 4.48 -44.00 -11.55
N ARG A 281 3.28 -43.50 -11.87
CA ARG A 281 2.09 -44.34 -12.15
C ARG A 281 2.26 -45.21 -13.40
N ASP A 282 2.95 -44.68 -14.41
CA ASP A 282 3.34 -45.40 -15.63
C ASP A 282 4.46 -46.45 -15.40
N LYS A 283 4.96 -46.58 -14.16
CA LYS A 283 6.09 -47.44 -13.79
C LYS A 283 7.41 -47.07 -14.50
N LYS A 284 7.55 -45.85 -15.00
CA LYS A 284 8.76 -45.32 -15.68
C LYS A 284 9.78 -44.79 -14.69
N ILE A 285 10.24 -45.64 -13.76
CA ILE A 285 11.11 -45.25 -12.64
C ILE A 285 12.44 -44.64 -13.08
N ALA A 286 13.03 -45.14 -14.16
CA ALA A 286 14.27 -44.58 -14.70
C ALA A 286 14.08 -43.13 -15.18
N ALA A 287 13.01 -42.87 -15.95
CA ALA A 287 12.69 -41.52 -16.42
C ALA A 287 12.35 -40.55 -15.27
N LEU A 288 11.64 -41.04 -14.25
CA LEU A 288 11.35 -40.28 -13.03
C LEU A 288 12.65 -39.81 -12.34
N LYS A 289 13.58 -40.75 -12.10
CA LYS A 289 14.87 -40.45 -11.45
C LYS A 289 15.73 -39.52 -12.29
N ASN A 290 15.76 -39.72 -13.61
CA ASN A 290 16.52 -38.86 -14.53
C ASN A 290 16.03 -37.41 -14.53
N LYS A 291 14.73 -37.19 -14.24
CA LYS A 291 14.15 -35.86 -14.05
C LYS A 291 14.20 -35.36 -12.60
N GLY A 292 14.98 -36.02 -11.73
CA GLY A 292 15.20 -35.62 -10.33
C GLY A 292 14.06 -35.96 -9.37
N GLY A 293 13.10 -36.81 -9.76
CA GLY A 293 11.98 -37.22 -8.92
C GLY A 293 12.34 -38.32 -7.92
N ASP A 294 11.84 -38.23 -6.69
CA ASP A 294 11.97 -39.25 -5.65
C ASP A 294 10.80 -40.27 -5.70
N PRO A 295 11.06 -41.55 -6.04
CA PRO A 295 10.03 -42.59 -6.09
C PRO A 295 9.33 -42.82 -4.74
N GLY A 296 10.04 -42.65 -3.61
CA GLY A 296 9.47 -42.83 -2.28
C GLY A 296 8.45 -41.76 -1.93
N VAL A 297 8.71 -40.52 -2.35
CA VAL A 297 7.78 -39.40 -2.21
C VAL A 297 6.57 -39.58 -3.14
N CYS A 298 6.79 -39.95 -4.41
CA CYS A 298 5.69 -40.26 -5.34
C CYS A 298 4.76 -41.35 -4.80
N ARG A 299 5.30 -42.39 -4.17
CA ARG A 299 4.48 -43.46 -3.54
C ARG A 299 3.56 -42.91 -2.47
N LYS A 300 4.05 -42.05 -1.58
CA LYS A 300 3.23 -41.42 -0.52
C LYS A 300 2.14 -40.55 -1.11
N ILE A 301 2.51 -39.71 -2.08
CA ILE A 301 1.58 -38.81 -2.77
C ILE A 301 0.48 -39.60 -3.48
N ASP A 302 0.82 -40.66 -4.23
CA ASP A 302 -0.17 -41.52 -4.90
C ASP A 302 -1.09 -42.22 -3.89
N THR A 303 -0.55 -42.67 -2.75
CA THR A 303 -1.33 -43.32 -1.69
C THR A 303 -2.36 -42.36 -1.07
N ASN A 304 -1.95 -41.13 -0.75
CA ASN A 304 -2.84 -40.11 -0.19
C ASN A 304 -3.91 -39.70 -1.21
N ALA A 305 -3.52 -39.45 -2.46
CA ALA A 305 -4.45 -39.08 -3.54
C ALA A 305 -5.52 -40.16 -3.73
N ARG A 306 -5.14 -41.44 -3.76
CA ARG A 306 -6.09 -42.57 -3.85
C ARG A 306 -7.01 -42.67 -2.64
N THR A 307 -6.48 -42.41 -1.44
CA THR A 307 -7.28 -42.44 -0.20
C THR A 307 -8.38 -41.37 -0.24
N TRP A 308 -8.07 -40.15 -0.67
CA TRP A 308 -9.07 -39.10 -0.81
C TRP A 308 -10.05 -39.35 -1.96
N LEU A 309 -9.59 -39.91 -3.09
CA LEU A 309 -10.48 -40.35 -4.16
C LEU A 309 -11.51 -41.36 -3.68
N GLN A 310 -11.09 -42.36 -2.89
CA GLN A 310 -11.98 -43.34 -2.28
C GLN A 310 -13.00 -42.68 -1.35
N ARG A 311 -12.58 -41.75 -0.48
CA ARG A 311 -13.49 -40.98 0.39
C ARG A 311 -14.49 -40.15 -0.41
N MET A 312 -14.05 -39.57 -1.53
CA MET A 312 -14.88 -38.79 -2.43
C MET A 312 -15.80 -39.65 -3.32
N ARG A 313 -15.64 -40.98 -3.29
CA ARG A 313 -16.31 -41.96 -4.16
C ARG A 313 -16.06 -41.70 -5.64
N GLU A 314 -14.84 -41.29 -5.97
CA GLU A 314 -14.38 -40.96 -7.31
C GLU A 314 -13.33 -41.96 -7.79
N ARG A 315 -13.12 -42.01 -9.11
CA ARG A 315 -12.11 -42.88 -9.73
C ARG A 315 -10.90 -42.07 -10.19
N GLN A 316 -9.73 -42.72 -10.19
CA GLN A 316 -8.54 -42.17 -10.81
C GLN A 316 -8.78 -41.99 -12.32
N LYS A 317 -8.45 -40.80 -12.83
CA LYS A 317 -8.47 -40.47 -14.26
C LYS A 317 -7.07 -40.07 -14.73
N PRO A 318 -6.81 -40.05 -16.05
CA PRO A 318 -5.59 -39.45 -16.60
C PRO A 318 -5.42 -38.00 -16.13
N CYS A 319 -4.18 -37.60 -15.87
CA CYS A 319 -3.87 -36.26 -15.40
C CYS A 319 -4.06 -35.23 -16.54
N ALA A 320 -4.79 -34.15 -16.24
CA ALA A 320 -5.01 -33.00 -17.13
C ALA A 320 -4.35 -31.74 -16.52
N PRO A 321 -2.99 -31.67 -16.52
CA PRO A 321 -2.22 -30.69 -15.74
C PRO A 321 -2.56 -29.22 -16.05
N GLU A 322 -3.08 -28.93 -17.24
CA GLU A 322 -3.51 -27.60 -17.68
C GLU A 322 -4.61 -27.00 -16.79
N THR A 323 -5.46 -27.82 -16.19
CA THR A 323 -6.55 -27.35 -15.30
C THR A 323 -6.11 -27.12 -13.86
N ALA A 324 -4.82 -27.36 -13.54
CA ALA A 324 -4.31 -27.24 -12.18
C ALA A 324 -4.48 -25.84 -11.60
N GLY A 325 -4.25 -24.78 -12.40
CA GLY A 325 -4.43 -23.40 -11.95
C GLY A 325 -5.87 -23.10 -11.50
N LEU A 326 -6.85 -23.54 -12.28
CA LEU A 326 -8.27 -23.37 -11.93
C LEU A 326 -8.61 -24.09 -10.62
N LEU A 327 -8.13 -25.32 -10.44
CA LEU A 327 -8.36 -26.08 -9.21
C LEU A 327 -7.74 -25.39 -7.99
N LEU A 328 -6.50 -24.92 -8.13
CA LEU A 328 -5.80 -24.20 -7.07
C LEU A 328 -6.49 -22.89 -6.72
N ALA A 329 -7.16 -22.24 -7.67
CA ALA A 329 -7.93 -21.03 -7.40
C ALA A 329 -9.10 -21.27 -6.43
N PHE A 330 -9.72 -22.47 -6.42
CA PHE A 330 -10.71 -22.84 -5.40
C PHE A 330 -10.10 -22.90 -3.99
N ALA A 331 -8.84 -23.31 -3.86
CA ALA A 331 -8.15 -23.41 -2.57
C ALA A 331 -7.51 -22.08 -2.12
N TYR A 332 -6.99 -21.30 -3.08
CA TYR A 332 -6.15 -20.14 -2.82
C TYR A 332 -6.58 -18.91 -3.64
N PRO A 333 -7.84 -18.45 -3.52
CA PRO A 333 -8.33 -17.28 -4.28
C PRO A 333 -7.56 -16.00 -3.93
N ASP A 334 -7.06 -15.89 -2.70
CA ASP A 334 -6.19 -14.81 -2.16
C ASP A 334 -4.73 -14.87 -2.65
N ARG A 335 -4.36 -15.93 -3.37
CA ARG A 335 -3.01 -16.16 -3.93
C ARG A 335 -3.02 -16.30 -5.45
N ILE A 336 -4.08 -15.82 -6.10
CA ILE A 336 -4.08 -15.59 -7.54
C ILE A 336 -3.19 -14.38 -7.80
N ALA A 337 -2.30 -14.47 -8.78
CA ALA A 337 -1.26 -13.50 -9.04
C ALA A 337 -1.33 -12.98 -10.48
N ARG A 338 -1.15 -11.67 -10.68
CA ARG A 338 -1.00 -11.04 -12.00
C ARG A 338 0.39 -10.45 -12.15
N ARG A 339 1.04 -10.69 -13.29
CA ARG A 339 2.35 -10.12 -13.62
C ARG A 339 2.29 -8.60 -13.66
N ARG A 340 3.27 -7.92 -13.05
CA ARG A 340 3.37 -6.45 -13.06
C ARG A 340 3.96 -5.97 -14.39
N HIS A 341 3.51 -4.81 -14.85
CA HIS A 341 4.03 -4.21 -16.07
C HIS A 341 5.54 -3.93 -15.95
N GLY A 342 6.30 -4.28 -16.99
CA GLY A 342 7.75 -3.99 -17.08
C GLY A 342 8.69 -4.87 -16.24
N ARG A 343 8.18 -5.86 -15.48
CA ARG A 343 9.01 -6.81 -14.71
C ARG A 343 8.52 -8.24 -14.88
N ARG A 344 9.28 -9.08 -15.58
CA ARG A 344 8.83 -10.43 -16.00
C ARG A 344 8.60 -11.39 -14.82
N GLU A 345 9.41 -11.28 -13.76
CA GLU A 345 9.37 -12.19 -12.62
C GLU A 345 8.49 -11.66 -11.47
N SER A 346 7.96 -10.44 -11.58
CA SER A 346 7.27 -9.77 -10.46
C SER A 346 5.75 -9.81 -10.63
N TYR A 347 5.07 -10.30 -9.59
CA TYR A 347 3.63 -10.49 -9.57
C TYR A 347 2.98 -9.73 -8.40
N LEU A 348 1.74 -9.31 -8.61
CA LEU A 348 0.83 -8.80 -7.59
C LEU A 348 -0.20 -9.89 -7.28
N LEU A 349 -0.28 -10.30 -6.01
CA LEU A 349 -1.32 -11.23 -5.54
C LEU A 349 -2.66 -10.50 -5.38
N SER A 350 -3.77 -11.22 -5.48
CA SER A 350 -5.13 -10.72 -5.23
C SER A 350 -5.31 -10.21 -3.79
N SER A 351 -4.50 -10.70 -2.84
CA SER A 351 -4.36 -10.14 -1.48
C SER A 351 -3.66 -8.79 -1.41
N GLY A 352 -3.11 -8.26 -2.51
CA GLY A 352 -2.38 -6.97 -2.59
C GLY A 352 -0.88 -7.08 -2.34
N SER A 353 -0.39 -8.23 -1.88
CA SER A 353 1.04 -8.45 -1.63
C SER A 353 1.82 -8.69 -2.94
N GLY A 354 3.08 -8.28 -2.99
CA GLY A 354 3.99 -8.58 -4.11
C GLY A 354 4.73 -9.90 -3.91
N ALA A 355 4.89 -10.69 -4.97
CA ALA A 355 5.67 -11.93 -4.96
C ALA A 355 6.49 -12.06 -6.25
N ASN A 356 7.65 -12.72 -6.18
CA ASN A 356 8.54 -12.91 -7.32
C ASN A 356 8.82 -14.39 -7.59
N LEU A 357 8.86 -14.74 -8.86
CA LEU A 357 9.44 -15.99 -9.34
C LEU A 357 10.98 -15.97 -9.21
N PRO A 358 11.63 -17.14 -9.17
CA PRO A 358 13.06 -17.25 -9.44
C PRO A 358 13.43 -16.62 -10.79
N LYS A 359 14.69 -16.18 -10.93
CA LYS A 359 15.18 -15.62 -12.20
C LYS A 359 15.08 -16.68 -13.30
N PHE A 360 14.65 -16.25 -14.48
CA PHE A 360 14.51 -17.12 -15.67
C PHE A 360 13.52 -18.29 -15.52
N ASP A 361 12.63 -18.25 -14.53
CA ASP A 361 11.60 -19.28 -14.38
C ASP A 361 10.64 -19.27 -15.59
N PRO A 362 10.31 -20.45 -16.18
CA PRO A 362 9.47 -20.54 -17.36
C PRO A 362 8.07 -19.97 -17.14
N LEU A 363 7.55 -19.96 -15.89
CA LEU A 363 6.24 -19.41 -15.59
C LEU A 363 6.14 -17.90 -15.81
N SER A 364 7.28 -17.19 -15.91
CA SER A 364 7.34 -15.73 -16.13
C SER A 364 6.68 -15.27 -17.44
N ILE A 365 6.45 -16.18 -18.39
CA ILE A 365 5.71 -15.90 -19.63
C ILE A 365 4.22 -15.68 -19.37
N ASN A 366 3.66 -16.34 -18.35
CA ASN A 366 2.23 -16.33 -18.06
C ASN A 366 1.82 -15.04 -17.34
N GLU A 367 0.73 -14.42 -17.79
CA GLU A 367 0.22 -13.21 -17.14
C GLU A 367 -0.39 -13.50 -15.77
N TYR A 368 -1.11 -14.62 -15.64
CA TYR A 368 -1.79 -15.01 -14.42
C TYR A 368 -1.31 -16.37 -13.91
N LEU A 369 -1.12 -16.44 -12.59
CA LEU A 369 -0.71 -17.65 -11.87
C LEU A 369 -1.60 -17.86 -10.64
N VAL A 370 -1.68 -19.09 -10.14
CA VAL A 370 -2.08 -19.35 -8.74
C VAL A 370 -0.87 -19.84 -7.97
N VAL A 371 -0.66 -19.29 -6.78
CA VAL A 371 0.56 -19.47 -6.00
C VAL A 371 0.27 -20.15 -4.65
N PRO A 372 0.09 -21.48 -4.61
CA PRO A 372 -0.22 -22.19 -3.38
C PRO A 372 0.95 -22.21 -2.37
N LYS A 373 2.21 -22.17 -2.82
CA LYS A 373 3.39 -22.22 -1.94
C LYS A 373 4.31 -21.02 -2.20
N LEU A 374 4.42 -20.15 -1.20
CA LEU A 374 5.28 -18.98 -1.20
C LEU A 374 5.74 -18.64 0.22
N ASP A 375 6.87 -17.94 0.34
CA ASP A 375 7.21 -17.20 1.56
C ASP A 375 6.74 -15.75 1.38
N ALA A 376 6.07 -15.20 2.40
CA ALA A 376 5.62 -13.81 2.43
C ALA A 376 6.77 -12.79 2.30
N GLY A 377 8.01 -13.17 2.68
CA GLY A 377 9.17 -12.29 2.62
C GLY A 377 9.08 -11.10 3.59
N ARG A 378 9.97 -10.10 3.46
CA ARG A 378 9.89 -8.82 4.22
C ARG A 378 9.33 -7.65 3.40
N LYS A 379 9.49 -7.67 2.07
CA LYS A 379 9.04 -6.63 1.14
C LYS A 379 8.33 -7.23 -0.08
N GLN A 380 8.89 -8.31 -0.62
CA GLN A 380 8.31 -9.13 -1.68
C GLN A 380 8.51 -10.60 -1.31
N GLY A 381 7.49 -11.42 -1.56
CA GLY A 381 7.55 -12.86 -1.33
C GLY A 381 8.32 -13.61 -2.41
N ARG A 382 8.80 -14.82 -2.10
CA ARG A 382 9.37 -15.77 -3.09
C ARG A 382 8.35 -16.85 -3.37
N ILE A 383 8.04 -17.05 -4.64
CA ILE A 383 7.17 -18.13 -5.12
C ILE A 383 7.98 -19.42 -5.16
N PHE A 384 7.45 -20.50 -4.58
CA PHE A 384 8.07 -21.84 -4.59
C PHE A 384 7.31 -22.84 -5.44
N LEU A 385 5.98 -22.75 -5.48
CA LEU A 385 5.14 -23.54 -6.39
C LEU A 385 4.01 -22.68 -6.92
N ALA A 386 3.77 -22.76 -8.22
CA ALA A 386 2.69 -22.08 -8.91
C ALA A 386 2.19 -22.89 -10.11
N ALA A 387 1.00 -22.53 -10.62
CA ALA A 387 0.46 -23.04 -11.87
C ALA A 387 -0.10 -21.90 -12.72
N PRO A 388 0.00 -21.96 -14.07
CA PRO A 388 -0.68 -21.05 -14.97
C PRO A 388 -2.19 -21.01 -14.74
N LEU A 389 -2.80 -19.83 -14.88
CA LEU A 389 -4.24 -19.66 -14.73
C LEU A 389 -4.84 -18.92 -15.92
N SER A 390 -5.88 -19.49 -16.52
CA SER A 390 -6.72 -18.78 -17.48
C SER A 390 -7.74 -17.92 -16.72
N ILE A 391 -7.63 -16.60 -16.86
CA ILE A 391 -8.60 -15.68 -16.25
C ILE A 391 -10.00 -15.83 -16.86
N ALA A 392 -10.08 -16.23 -18.13
CA ALA A 392 -11.35 -16.43 -18.84
C ALA A 392 -12.11 -17.62 -18.23
N GLU A 393 -11.42 -18.74 -17.99
CA GLU A 393 -11.98 -19.93 -17.34
C GLU A 393 -12.37 -19.63 -15.90
N LEU A 394 -11.54 -18.90 -15.15
CA LEU A 394 -11.86 -18.49 -13.78
C LEU A 394 -13.14 -17.66 -13.75
N ARG A 395 -13.33 -16.71 -14.67
CA ARG A 395 -14.57 -15.91 -14.76
C ARG A 395 -15.80 -16.76 -15.05
N GLN A 396 -15.67 -17.83 -15.82
CA GLN A 396 -16.80 -18.72 -16.11
C GLN A 396 -17.19 -19.55 -14.89
N GLN A 397 -16.21 -20.10 -14.17
CA GLN A 397 -16.44 -21.04 -13.06
C GLN A 397 -16.59 -20.35 -11.69
N HIS A 398 -16.15 -19.08 -11.57
CA HIS A 398 -15.93 -18.41 -10.28
C HIS A 398 -16.27 -16.91 -10.32
N ARG A 399 -17.47 -16.56 -10.82
CA ARG A 399 -17.91 -15.16 -10.95
C ARG A 399 -17.85 -14.36 -9.65
N ASN A 400 -18.14 -15.01 -8.52
CA ASN A 400 -18.19 -14.35 -7.20
C ASN A 400 -16.82 -13.88 -6.68
N LEU A 401 -15.72 -14.26 -7.32
CA LEU A 401 -14.39 -13.74 -6.98
C LEU A 401 -14.12 -12.36 -7.60
N PHE A 402 -14.95 -11.92 -8.54
CA PHE A 402 -14.76 -10.68 -9.27
C PHE A 402 -15.73 -9.61 -8.80
N ASP A 403 -15.20 -8.47 -8.42
CA ASP A 403 -15.96 -7.28 -8.06
C ASP A 403 -15.88 -6.27 -9.19
N GLN A 404 -17.01 -5.74 -9.64
CA GLN A 404 -17.05 -4.59 -10.54
C GLN A 404 -17.15 -3.31 -9.71
N LYS A 405 -16.24 -2.36 -9.95
CA LYS A 405 -16.20 -1.07 -9.25
C LYS A 405 -16.10 0.05 -10.27
N THR A 406 -17.01 1.02 -10.17
CA THR A 406 -16.93 2.27 -10.91
C THR A 406 -16.13 3.26 -10.09
N GLU A 407 -15.04 3.78 -10.65
CA GLU A 407 -14.22 4.82 -10.04
C GLU A 407 -14.25 6.06 -10.91
N VAL A 408 -14.57 7.20 -10.29
CA VAL A 408 -14.59 8.51 -10.94
C VAL A 408 -13.52 9.37 -10.27
N TYR A 409 -12.56 9.85 -11.04
CA TYR A 409 -11.43 10.61 -10.51
C TYR A 409 -10.92 11.64 -11.50
N TRP A 410 -10.13 12.59 -10.99
CA TRP A 410 -9.41 13.55 -11.80
C TRP A 410 -8.11 12.97 -12.33
N ASP A 411 -7.95 12.92 -13.65
CA ASP A 411 -6.70 12.52 -14.28
C ASP A 411 -5.81 13.75 -14.53
N ASN A 412 -4.63 13.77 -13.91
CA ASN A 412 -3.70 14.91 -14.00
C ASN A 412 -3.04 15.02 -15.38
N ASP A 413 -2.78 13.89 -16.04
CA ASP A 413 -2.08 13.85 -17.32
C ASP A 413 -2.97 14.39 -18.44
N SER A 414 -4.22 13.90 -18.52
CA SER A 414 -5.19 14.36 -19.52
C SER A 414 -6.04 15.55 -19.08
N ARG A 415 -5.88 16.03 -17.83
CA ARG A 415 -6.57 17.19 -17.23
C ARG A 415 -8.09 17.16 -17.41
N LYS A 416 -8.69 16.03 -17.11
CA LYS A 416 -10.14 15.80 -17.19
C LYS A 416 -10.60 14.82 -16.12
N VAL A 417 -11.90 14.86 -15.85
CA VAL A 417 -12.58 13.81 -15.10
C VAL A 417 -12.64 12.57 -15.96
N VAL A 418 -12.23 11.45 -15.37
CA VAL A 418 -12.26 10.12 -15.98
C VAL A 418 -13.11 9.22 -15.09
N ALA A 419 -14.03 8.48 -15.71
CA ALA A 419 -14.72 7.40 -15.05
C ALA A 419 -14.34 6.08 -15.72
N VAL A 420 -13.98 5.11 -14.89
CA VAL A 420 -13.64 3.77 -15.34
C VAL A 420 -14.38 2.73 -14.52
N ASP A 421 -14.90 1.73 -15.22
CA ASP A 421 -15.36 0.50 -14.65
C ASP A 421 -14.19 -0.48 -14.59
N ARG A 422 -13.82 -0.86 -13.37
CA ARG A 422 -12.77 -1.83 -13.10
C ARG A 422 -13.41 -3.15 -12.69
N LEU A 423 -13.06 -4.20 -13.43
CA LEU A 423 -13.29 -5.56 -12.99
C LEU A 423 -12.07 -5.98 -12.16
N CYS A 424 -12.28 -6.19 -10.86
CA CYS A 424 -11.23 -6.49 -9.90
C CYS A 424 -11.33 -7.92 -9.38
N LEU A 425 -10.18 -8.54 -9.14
CA LEU A 425 -10.01 -9.79 -8.40
C LEU A 425 -9.19 -9.48 -7.16
N GLY A 426 -9.85 -9.12 -6.06
CA GLY A 426 -9.21 -8.50 -4.91
C GLY A 426 -8.47 -7.22 -5.31
N ALA A 427 -7.16 -7.16 -5.07
CA ALA A 427 -6.30 -6.03 -5.44
C ALA A 427 -5.86 -6.02 -6.91
N ILE A 428 -6.17 -7.06 -7.68
CA ILE A 428 -5.80 -7.13 -9.11
C ILE A 428 -6.90 -6.49 -9.94
N VAL A 429 -6.58 -5.43 -10.69
CA VAL A 429 -7.43 -4.96 -11.78
C VAL A 429 -7.26 -5.92 -12.95
N VAL A 430 -8.33 -6.56 -13.41
CA VAL A 430 -8.32 -7.57 -14.49
C VAL A 430 -8.66 -6.93 -15.82
N ALA A 431 -9.68 -6.08 -15.82
CA ALA A 431 -10.10 -5.29 -16.96
C ALA A 431 -10.49 -3.89 -16.50
N GLU A 432 -10.28 -2.91 -17.36
CA GLU A 432 -10.67 -1.52 -17.15
C GLU A 432 -11.35 -1.02 -18.42
N GLN A 433 -12.50 -0.37 -18.28
CA GLN A 433 -13.28 0.19 -19.39
C GLN A 433 -13.77 1.59 -19.04
N SER A 434 -13.68 2.52 -19.98
CA SER A 434 -14.19 3.88 -19.79
C SER A 434 -15.72 3.88 -19.70
N VAL A 435 -16.27 4.64 -18.76
CA VAL A 435 -17.72 4.82 -18.58
C VAL A 435 -18.16 6.12 -19.25
N ALA A 436 -19.23 6.06 -20.04
CA ALA A 436 -19.78 7.23 -20.73
C ALA A 436 -20.76 8.03 -19.87
N GLU A 437 -21.61 7.35 -19.10
CA GLU A 437 -22.62 7.97 -18.24
C GLU A 437 -22.11 8.06 -16.80
N ILE A 438 -21.91 9.28 -16.33
CA ILE A 438 -21.43 9.57 -14.98
C ILE A 438 -22.46 10.49 -14.33
N SER A 439 -22.81 10.24 -13.08
CA SER A 439 -23.67 11.18 -12.35
C SER A 439 -23.00 12.55 -12.25
N ALA A 440 -23.80 13.61 -12.35
CA ALA A 440 -23.29 14.98 -12.26
C ALA A 440 -22.52 15.21 -10.95
N ASP A 441 -23.03 14.69 -9.83
CA ASP A 441 -22.40 14.81 -8.52
C ASP A 441 -20.99 14.21 -8.48
N GLN A 442 -20.79 13.02 -9.09
CA GLN A 442 -19.47 12.41 -9.16
C GLN A 442 -18.50 13.20 -10.04
N VAL A 443 -18.98 13.77 -11.15
CA VAL A 443 -18.17 14.66 -12.00
C VAL A 443 -17.74 15.88 -11.22
N VAL A 444 -18.65 16.52 -10.50
CA VAL A 444 -18.38 17.70 -9.68
C VAL A 444 -17.34 17.39 -8.61
N GLN A 445 -17.50 16.30 -7.84
CA GLN A 445 -16.54 15.94 -6.79
C GLN A 445 -15.14 15.62 -7.34
N ALA A 446 -15.06 14.92 -8.48
CA ALA A 446 -13.79 14.68 -9.16
C ALA A 446 -13.17 15.99 -9.68
N MET A 447 -13.98 16.89 -10.26
CA MET A 447 -13.53 18.19 -10.76
C MET A 447 -13.02 19.09 -9.63
N LEU A 448 -13.68 19.11 -8.47
CA LEU A 448 -13.24 19.82 -7.27
C LEU A 448 -11.87 19.31 -6.80
N THR A 449 -11.67 18.00 -6.81
CA THR A 449 -10.36 17.38 -6.51
C THR A 449 -9.30 17.85 -7.52
N GLY A 450 -9.65 17.92 -8.80
CA GLY A 450 -8.79 18.45 -9.86
C GLY A 450 -8.42 19.92 -9.67
N ILE A 451 -9.37 20.77 -9.30
CA ILE A 451 -9.14 22.19 -9.03
C ILE A 451 -8.22 22.36 -7.82
N LYS A 452 -8.39 21.56 -6.76
CA LYS A 452 -7.45 21.54 -5.63
C LYS A 452 -6.03 21.18 -6.06
N ALA A 453 -5.88 20.20 -6.95
CA ALA A 453 -4.58 19.78 -7.48
C ALA A 453 -3.94 20.82 -8.43
N MET A 454 -4.74 21.47 -9.29
CA MET A 454 -4.26 22.51 -10.21
C MET A 454 -4.03 23.87 -9.53
N GLY A 455 -4.67 24.10 -8.38
CA GLY A 455 -4.65 25.35 -7.63
C GLY A 455 -5.64 26.39 -8.13
N ILE A 456 -5.93 27.39 -7.30
CA ILE A 456 -6.97 28.41 -7.54
C ILE A 456 -6.78 29.20 -8.85
N ASN A 457 -5.54 29.33 -9.32
CA ASN A 457 -5.20 30.02 -10.56
C ASN A 457 -5.64 29.28 -11.83
N SER A 458 -6.15 28.04 -11.72
CA SER A 458 -6.75 27.32 -12.85
C SER A 458 -8.13 27.87 -13.24
N LEU A 459 -8.77 28.65 -12.37
CA LEU A 459 -10.06 29.28 -12.61
C LEU A 459 -9.91 30.52 -13.51
N PRO A 460 -10.96 30.95 -14.24
CA PRO A 460 -10.87 32.07 -15.18
C PRO A 460 -10.93 33.43 -14.50
N TRP A 461 -9.91 33.73 -13.70
CA TRP A 461 -9.74 35.03 -13.07
C TRP A 461 -9.56 36.13 -14.11
N ASP A 462 -10.42 37.14 -14.01
CA ASP A 462 -10.31 38.36 -14.81
C ASP A 462 -10.08 39.58 -13.90
N ARG A 463 -9.84 40.74 -14.50
CA ARG A 463 -9.58 41.96 -13.74
C ARG A 463 -10.78 42.37 -12.87
N LYS A 464 -12.01 42.06 -13.27
CA LYS A 464 -13.23 42.47 -12.56
C LYS A 464 -13.46 41.60 -11.33
N SER A 465 -13.40 40.28 -11.47
CA SER A 465 -13.49 39.30 -10.37
C SER A 465 -12.39 39.51 -9.34
N ARG A 466 -11.13 39.72 -9.77
CA ARG A 466 -10.03 40.07 -8.85
C ARG A 466 -10.25 41.39 -8.12
N GLN A 467 -10.82 42.40 -8.76
CA GLN A 467 -11.13 43.66 -8.09
C GLN A 467 -12.35 43.54 -7.15
N LEU A 468 -13.33 42.68 -7.45
CA LEU A 468 -14.42 42.39 -6.52
C LEU A 468 -13.91 41.67 -5.28
N GLN A 469 -13.09 40.63 -5.46
CA GLN A 469 -12.40 39.90 -4.39
C GLN A 469 -11.62 40.87 -3.48
N ALA A 470 -10.75 41.70 -4.08
CA ALA A 470 -9.97 42.69 -3.35
C ALA A 470 -10.84 43.70 -2.57
N ARG A 471 -11.97 44.15 -3.13
CA ARG A 471 -12.90 45.05 -2.43
C ARG A 471 -13.51 44.38 -1.20
N VAL A 472 -13.96 43.14 -1.33
CA VAL A 472 -14.56 42.38 -0.22
C VAL A 472 -13.54 42.18 0.89
N ASP A 473 -12.32 41.75 0.54
CA ASP A 473 -11.26 41.54 1.52
C ASP A 473 -10.80 42.84 2.18
N CYS A 474 -10.73 43.97 1.45
CA CYS A 474 -10.50 45.29 2.04
C CYS A 474 -11.56 45.65 3.07
N VAL A 475 -12.86 45.51 2.74
CA VAL A 475 -13.95 45.82 3.67
C VAL A 475 -13.91 44.90 4.90
N ARG A 476 -13.62 43.61 4.70
CA ARG A 476 -13.43 42.63 5.78
C ARG A 476 -12.33 43.08 6.75
N LEU A 477 -11.20 43.54 6.23
CA LEU A 477 -10.09 44.06 7.04
C LEU A 477 -10.48 45.35 7.78
N TRP A 478 -11.06 46.32 7.08
CA TRP A 478 -11.45 47.62 7.64
C TRP A 478 -12.54 47.52 8.71
N ARG A 479 -13.40 46.50 8.64
CA ARG A 479 -14.50 46.26 9.58
C ARG A 479 -14.26 45.06 10.49
N SER A 480 -13.04 44.52 10.56
CA SER A 480 -12.69 43.34 11.37
C SER A 480 -13.02 43.46 12.86
N GLN A 481 -13.13 44.67 13.40
CA GLN A 481 -13.49 44.91 14.80
C GLN A 481 -15.00 45.06 15.07
N GLN A 482 -15.86 44.84 14.07
CA GLN A 482 -17.32 44.91 14.23
C GLN A 482 -17.92 43.49 14.30
N PRO A 483 -18.41 43.04 15.47
CA PRO A 483 -18.87 41.66 15.66
C PRO A 483 -20.07 41.24 14.82
N ASN A 484 -20.93 42.19 14.43
CA ASN A 484 -22.23 41.93 13.79
C ASN A 484 -22.22 42.04 12.25
N GLU A 485 -21.07 42.29 11.62
CA GLU A 485 -20.96 42.49 10.16
C GLU A 485 -19.80 41.65 9.56
N SER A 486 -19.91 40.32 9.61
CA SER A 486 -18.86 39.45 9.05
C SER A 486 -18.92 39.37 7.52
N TRP A 487 -17.93 39.96 6.87
CA TRP A 487 -17.68 39.81 5.44
C TRP A 487 -17.01 38.47 5.14
N PRO A 488 -17.33 37.80 4.02
CA PRO A 488 -16.74 36.51 3.71
C PRO A 488 -15.25 36.66 3.41
N ASP A 489 -14.46 35.64 3.74
CA ASP A 489 -13.05 35.58 3.37
C ASP A 489 -12.94 35.03 1.95
N LEU A 490 -12.62 35.91 0.99
CA LEU A 490 -12.48 35.53 -0.41
C LEU A 490 -11.02 35.38 -0.80
N SER A 491 -10.10 35.24 0.15
CA SER A 491 -8.70 35.02 -0.16
C SER A 491 -8.49 33.74 -0.96
N ASP A 492 -7.46 33.72 -1.80
CA ASP A 492 -7.10 32.56 -2.63
C ASP A 492 -6.91 31.28 -1.81
N SER A 493 -6.35 31.40 -0.60
CA SER A 493 -6.18 30.29 0.34
C SER A 493 -7.51 29.75 0.86
N GLU A 494 -8.44 30.63 1.19
CA GLU A 494 -9.74 30.23 1.74
C GLU A 494 -10.62 29.61 0.67
N LEU A 495 -10.70 30.24 -0.51
CA LEU A 495 -11.45 29.74 -1.64
C LEU A 495 -10.94 28.39 -2.16
N LEU A 496 -9.64 28.10 -2.01
CA LEU A 496 -9.09 26.79 -2.39
C LEU A 496 -9.31 25.73 -1.32
N ARG A 497 -9.34 26.14 -0.04
CA ARG A 497 -9.64 25.27 1.10
C ARG A 497 -11.07 24.75 1.01
N ASP A 498 -12.02 25.66 0.83
CA ASP A 498 -13.44 25.37 0.66
C ASP A 498 -13.91 25.81 -0.74
N LEU A 499 -14.23 24.81 -1.57
CA LEU A 499 -14.73 25.01 -2.94
C LEU A 499 -16.27 24.84 -3.04
N SER A 500 -16.99 24.77 -1.91
CA SER A 500 -18.46 24.68 -1.89
C SER A 500 -19.14 25.80 -2.67
N TRP A 501 -18.53 26.99 -2.72
CA TRP A 501 -18.99 28.14 -3.51
C TRP A 501 -18.99 27.88 -5.03
N LEU A 502 -18.18 26.95 -5.50
CA LEU A 502 -18.04 26.63 -6.92
C LEU A 502 -18.84 25.38 -7.32
N GLU A 503 -19.13 24.50 -6.36
CA GLU A 503 -19.82 23.21 -6.56
C GLU A 503 -21.07 23.30 -7.46
N PRO A 504 -22.02 24.23 -7.25
CA PRO A 504 -23.25 24.32 -8.05
C PRO A 504 -23.01 24.72 -9.52
N HIS A 505 -21.82 25.19 -9.86
CA HIS A 505 -21.46 25.72 -11.18
C HIS A 505 -20.64 24.73 -12.02
N LEU A 506 -20.36 23.52 -11.52
CA LEU A 506 -19.48 22.54 -12.16
C LEU A 506 -20.21 21.38 -12.84
N THR A 507 -21.54 21.32 -12.80
CA THR A 507 -22.37 20.20 -13.28
C THR A 507 -21.99 19.71 -14.69
N ASP A 508 -21.73 20.63 -15.62
CA ASP A 508 -21.40 20.32 -17.03
C ASP A 508 -19.90 20.46 -17.37
N ILE A 509 -19.04 20.57 -16.36
CA ILE A 509 -17.60 20.81 -16.51
C ILE A 509 -16.82 19.56 -16.13
N ASN A 510 -16.31 18.85 -17.13
CA ASN A 510 -15.53 17.62 -16.95
C ASN A 510 -14.08 17.73 -17.46
N LYS A 511 -13.65 18.88 -17.98
CA LYS A 511 -12.28 19.15 -18.46
C LYS A 511 -11.76 20.47 -17.92
N ALA A 512 -10.45 20.55 -17.64
CA ALA A 512 -9.81 21.81 -17.24
C ALA A 512 -10.09 22.96 -18.20
N GLY A 513 -10.10 22.69 -19.52
CA GLY A 513 -10.34 23.70 -20.54
C GLY A 513 -11.74 24.35 -20.46
N GLN A 514 -12.73 23.64 -19.95
CA GLN A 514 -14.11 24.14 -19.81
C GLN A 514 -14.27 25.09 -18.62
N LEU A 515 -13.35 25.09 -17.65
CA LEU A 515 -13.37 26.07 -16.54
C LEU A 515 -13.43 27.50 -17.03
N LYS A 516 -12.92 27.78 -18.24
CA LYS A 516 -12.98 29.11 -18.88
C LYS A 516 -14.40 29.64 -19.11
N GLN A 517 -15.41 28.77 -19.06
CA GLN A 517 -16.82 29.13 -19.21
C GLN A 517 -17.41 29.75 -17.93
N LEU A 518 -16.74 29.58 -16.78
CA LEU A 518 -17.21 30.11 -15.50
C LEU A 518 -17.11 31.64 -15.45
N ASN A 519 -18.17 32.28 -14.94
CA ASN A 519 -18.19 33.72 -14.66
C ASN A 519 -17.96 33.97 -13.17
N LEU A 520 -16.69 34.04 -12.75
CA LEU A 520 -16.35 34.22 -11.33
C LEU A 520 -16.95 35.49 -10.71
N LEU A 521 -17.09 36.56 -11.50
CA LEU A 521 -17.69 37.80 -11.02
C LEU A 521 -19.16 37.59 -10.60
N GLU A 522 -19.92 36.85 -11.42
CA GLU A 522 -21.32 36.53 -11.13
C GLU A 522 -21.45 35.56 -9.97
N ILE A 523 -20.59 34.53 -9.91
CA ILE A 523 -20.56 33.57 -8.79
C ILE A 523 -20.33 34.31 -7.46
N PHE A 524 -19.33 35.20 -7.39
CA PHE A 524 -19.10 35.97 -6.17
C PHE A 524 -20.23 36.94 -5.83
N ASN A 525 -20.87 37.55 -6.83
CA ASN A 525 -22.05 38.39 -6.59
C ASN A 525 -23.19 37.55 -5.99
N THR A 526 -23.46 36.36 -6.52
CA THR A 526 -24.49 35.45 -6.00
C THR A 526 -24.19 35.07 -4.54
N MET A 527 -22.93 34.72 -4.23
CA MET A 527 -22.51 34.39 -2.87
C MET A 527 -22.64 35.56 -1.88
N LEU A 528 -22.40 36.80 -2.33
CA LEU A 528 -22.61 37.99 -1.49
C LEU A 528 -24.10 38.28 -1.25
N GLY A 529 -24.95 37.98 -2.23
CA GLY A 529 -26.37 38.38 -2.21
C GLY A 529 -26.56 39.89 -2.43
N TRP A 530 -27.81 40.31 -2.67
CA TRP A 530 -28.13 41.68 -3.08
C TRP A 530 -27.76 42.74 -2.03
N GLU A 531 -28.06 42.47 -0.76
CA GLU A 531 -27.82 43.43 0.33
C GLU A 531 -26.32 43.74 0.50
N ARG A 532 -25.48 42.71 0.57
CA ARG A 532 -24.02 42.91 0.69
C ARG A 532 -23.42 43.53 -0.56
N GLN A 533 -23.96 43.26 -1.76
CA GLN A 533 -23.52 43.97 -2.97
C GLN A 533 -23.78 45.47 -2.87
N GLN A 534 -24.95 45.89 -2.37
CA GLN A 534 -25.25 47.32 -2.15
C GLN A 534 -24.34 47.94 -1.08
N GLN A 535 -24.14 47.23 0.04
CA GLN A 535 -23.21 47.65 1.08
C GLN A 535 -21.78 47.78 0.54
N LEU A 536 -21.31 46.83 -0.27
CA LEU A 536 -19.98 46.84 -0.88
C LEU A 536 -19.81 48.04 -1.82
N ASN A 537 -20.84 48.38 -2.58
CA ASN A 537 -20.83 49.55 -3.47
C ASN A 537 -20.81 50.88 -2.71
N ARG A 538 -21.40 50.95 -1.52
CA ARG A 538 -21.33 52.12 -0.62
C ARG A 538 -19.99 52.21 0.11
N LEU A 539 -19.51 51.10 0.68
CA LEU A 539 -18.31 51.06 1.53
C LEU A 539 -17.02 51.12 0.70
N ALA A 540 -16.98 50.40 -0.42
CA ALA A 540 -15.85 50.29 -1.32
C ALA A 540 -16.32 50.49 -2.77
N PRO A 541 -16.66 51.71 -3.21
CA PRO A 541 -17.20 51.96 -4.55
C PRO A 541 -16.19 51.63 -5.66
N THR A 542 -16.65 51.19 -6.83
CA THR A 542 -15.76 50.91 -7.98
C THR A 542 -15.18 52.18 -8.61
N THR A 543 -15.89 53.30 -8.48
CA THR A 543 -15.50 54.61 -9.01
C THR A 543 -15.90 55.71 -8.04
N ILE A 544 -15.16 56.81 -8.04
CA ILE A 544 -15.55 58.04 -7.35
C ILE A 544 -15.65 59.19 -8.35
N ILE A 545 -16.48 60.19 -8.02
CA ILE A 545 -16.59 61.44 -8.79
C ILE A 545 -15.55 62.42 -8.23
N VAL A 546 -14.65 62.90 -9.09
CA VAL A 546 -13.66 63.93 -8.72
C VAL A 546 -14.18 65.33 -9.05
N ALA A 547 -13.46 66.39 -8.67
CA ALA A 547 -13.91 67.77 -8.81
C ALA A 547 -14.28 68.17 -10.26
N SER A 548 -13.67 67.54 -11.27
CA SER A 548 -14.05 67.74 -12.68
C SER A 548 -15.42 67.17 -13.08
N GLY A 549 -16.08 66.41 -12.20
CA GLY A 549 -17.27 65.60 -12.50
C GLY A 549 -16.95 64.24 -13.14
N SER A 550 -15.68 63.94 -13.45
CA SER A 550 -15.31 62.63 -13.99
C SER A 550 -15.49 61.51 -12.97
N ARG A 551 -15.98 60.36 -13.43
CA ARG A 551 -15.96 59.10 -12.68
C ARG A 551 -14.64 58.37 -12.91
N ILE A 552 -13.81 58.28 -11.89
CA ILE A 552 -12.49 57.64 -11.95
C ILE A 552 -12.52 56.33 -11.17
N ARG A 553 -11.98 55.26 -11.76
CA ARG A 553 -11.96 53.92 -11.14
C ARG A 553 -10.95 53.85 -10.01
N LEU A 554 -11.38 53.29 -8.89
CA LEU A 554 -10.50 52.91 -7.80
C LEU A 554 -9.87 51.54 -8.08
N ARG A 555 -8.65 51.36 -7.60
CA ARG A 555 -7.99 50.05 -7.52
C ARG A 555 -7.84 49.65 -6.07
N TYR A 556 -8.28 48.43 -5.77
CA TYR A 556 -8.21 47.86 -4.43
C TYR A 556 -7.13 46.80 -4.36
N GLN A 557 -6.44 46.77 -3.23
CA GLN A 557 -5.48 45.75 -2.83
C GLN A 557 -5.61 45.56 -1.31
N PRO A 558 -5.89 44.36 -0.80
CA PRO A 558 -6.03 44.12 0.63
C PRO A 558 -4.76 44.54 1.39
N GLY A 559 -4.94 45.23 2.53
CA GLY A 559 -3.84 45.76 3.35
C GLY A 559 -3.28 47.12 2.92
N GLU A 560 -3.65 47.61 1.73
CA GLU A 560 -3.25 48.93 1.22
C GLU A 560 -4.45 49.89 1.11
N PRO A 561 -4.22 51.22 1.19
CA PRO A 561 -5.26 52.19 0.90
C PRO A 561 -5.71 52.09 -0.58
N PRO A 562 -7.01 52.31 -0.88
CA PRO A 562 -7.52 52.24 -2.24
C PRO A 562 -6.87 53.32 -3.11
N LEU A 563 -6.41 52.94 -4.29
CA LEU A 563 -5.63 53.80 -5.18
C LEU A 563 -6.50 54.44 -6.25
N LEU A 564 -6.35 55.75 -6.42
CA LEU A 564 -6.96 56.54 -7.48
C LEU A 564 -5.90 57.15 -8.38
N ALA A 565 -5.75 56.61 -9.58
CA ALA A 565 -4.89 57.17 -10.62
C ALA A 565 -5.67 58.25 -11.38
N VAL A 566 -5.38 59.52 -11.09
CA VAL A 566 -6.15 60.67 -11.59
C VAL A 566 -5.22 61.76 -12.10
N ARG A 567 -5.60 62.42 -13.20
CA ARG A 567 -4.85 63.57 -13.69
C ARG A 567 -4.99 64.73 -12.71
N ILE A 568 -3.89 65.38 -12.38
CA ILE A 568 -3.87 66.47 -11.40
C ILE A 568 -4.87 67.59 -11.71
N GLN A 569 -5.14 67.87 -12.98
CA GLN A 569 -6.09 68.89 -13.45
C GLN A 569 -7.54 68.60 -13.07
N GLU A 570 -7.87 67.33 -12.87
CA GLU A 570 -9.21 66.90 -12.49
C GLU A 570 -9.46 66.99 -10.98
N MET A 571 -8.42 67.31 -10.21
CA MET A 571 -8.45 67.49 -8.76
C MET A 571 -8.42 68.96 -8.32
N PHE A 572 -8.30 69.92 -9.26
CA PHE A 572 -8.38 71.35 -8.91
C PHE A 572 -9.74 71.68 -8.26
N GLY A 573 -9.73 72.58 -7.28
CA GLY A 573 -10.91 72.88 -6.46
C GLY A 573 -11.22 71.85 -5.37
N MET A 574 -10.52 70.71 -5.31
CA MET A 574 -10.70 69.71 -4.25
C MET A 574 -9.77 70.01 -3.06
N GLN A 575 -10.36 70.41 -1.93
CA GLN A 575 -9.62 70.85 -0.74
C GLN A 575 -8.97 69.70 0.05
N GLY A 576 -9.62 68.53 0.11
CA GLY A 576 -9.17 67.38 0.91
C GLY A 576 -9.10 66.09 0.12
N THR A 577 -8.35 65.12 0.65
CA THR A 577 -8.26 63.77 0.06
C THR A 577 -9.65 63.10 0.10
N PRO A 578 -10.13 62.51 -1.00
CA PRO A 578 -11.35 61.70 -0.98
C PRO A 578 -11.26 60.58 0.06
N VAL A 579 -12.30 60.41 0.85
CA VAL A 579 -12.44 59.35 1.85
C VAL A 579 -13.61 58.44 1.49
N ILE A 580 -13.41 57.14 1.64
CA ILE A 580 -14.44 56.10 1.44
C ILE A 580 -14.70 55.34 2.75
N CYS A 581 -15.55 54.30 2.70
CA CYS A 581 -15.92 53.51 3.86
C CYS A 581 -16.43 54.39 5.01
N GLU A 582 -17.46 55.19 4.71
CA GLU A 582 -18.11 56.09 5.70
C GLU A 582 -17.15 57.12 6.31
N GLY A 583 -16.21 57.62 5.49
CA GLY A 583 -15.26 58.67 5.88
C GLY A 583 -14.02 58.17 6.61
N LYS A 584 -13.83 56.85 6.75
CA LYS A 584 -12.74 56.26 7.55
C LYS A 584 -11.46 55.99 6.77
N ILE A 585 -11.57 55.72 5.46
CA ILE A 585 -10.44 55.24 4.66
C ILE A 585 -10.07 56.30 3.61
N PRO A 586 -8.92 56.98 3.74
CA PRO A 586 -8.44 57.91 2.74
C PRO A 586 -7.98 57.18 1.47
N VAL A 587 -8.29 57.76 0.32
CA VAL A 587 -7.86 57.26 -0.99
C VAL A 587 -6.44 57.72 -1.28
N LEU A 588 -5.56 56.79 -1.66
CA LEU A 588 -4.20 57.11 -2.11
C LEU A 588 -4.25 57.67 -3.54
N LEU A 589 -3.81 58.91 -3.71
CA LEU A 589 -3.83 59.59 -4.99
C LEU A 589 -2.53 59.36 -5.73
N HIS A 590 -2.61 58.73 -6.91
CA HIS A 590 -1.56 58.77 -7.92
C HIS A 590 -1.89 59.93 -8.86
N LEU A 591 -1.31 61.09 -8.57
CA LEU A 591 -1.49 62.30 -9.38
C LEU A 591 -0.68 62.16 -10.67
N LEU A 592 -1.38 62.23 -11.79
CA LEU A 592 -0.82 62.02 -13.12
C LEU A 592 -0.71 63.33 -13.90
N SER A 593 0.26 63.38 -14.80
CA SER A 593 0.38 64.41 -15.82
C SER A 593 -0.71 64.28 -16.89
N PRO A 594 -0.87 65.26 -17.80
CA PRO A 594 -1.81 65.15 -18.90
C PRO A 594 -1.57 63.92 -19.79
N ALA A 595 -0.32 63.49 -19.90
CA ALA A 595 0.10 62.29 -20.63
C ALA A 595 0.03 61.00 -19.79
N GLN A 596 -0.70 61.01 -18.66
CA GLN A 596 -0.86 59.89 -17.73
C GLN A 596 0.43 59.37 -17.09
N ARG A 597 1.47 60.21 -17.00
CA ARG A 597 2.71 59.86 -16.29
C ARG A 597 2.57 60.15 -14.79
N PRO A 598 3.04 59.27 -13.88
CA PRO A 598 3.03 59.54 -12.45
C PRO A 598 3.84 60.79 -12.13
N LEU A 599 3.27 61.70 -11.34
CA LEU A 599 3.95 62.91 -10.84
C LEU A 599 4.20 62.83 -9.34
N GLN A 600 3.16 62.50 -8.58
CA GLN A 600 3.22 62.42 -7.13
C GLN A 600 2.26 61.34 -6.64
N VAL A 601 2.66 60.65 -5.57
CA VAL A 601 1.80 59.80 -4.76
C VAL A 601 1.54 60.51 -3.44
N THR A 602 0.27 60.69 -3.05
CA THR A 602 -0.09 61.35 -1.78
C THR A 602 -1.40 60.83 -1.20
N SER A 603 -1.46 60.73 0.13
CA SER A 603 -2.68 60.54 0.92
C SER A 603 -3.16 61.84 1.60
N ASP A 604 -2.38 62.93 1.47
CA ASP A 604 -2.67 64.27 1.99
C ASP A 604 -2.69 65.27 0.82
N LEU A 605 -3.87 65.43 0.22
CA LEU A 605 -4.06 66.35 -0.91
C LEU A 605 -3.92 67.81 -0.47
N ALA A 606 -4.34 68.16 0.75
CA ALA A 606 -4.26 69.53 1.26
C ALA A 606 -2.78 69.95 1.41
N GLY A 607 -1.96 69.11 2.03
CA GLY A 607 -0.52 69.34 2.14
C GLY A 607 0.20 69.32 0.80
N PHE A 608 -0.27 68.51 -0.16
CA PHE A 608 0.27 68.51 -1.53
C PHE A 608 0.10 69.86 -2.22
N TRP A 609 -1.09 70.48 -2.14
CA TRP A 609 -1.34 71.78 -2.77
C TRP A 609 -0.49 72.89 -2.18
N GLN A 610 -0.28 72.86 -0.86
CA GLN A 610 0.49 73.90 -0.16
C GLN A 610 2.01 73.77 -0.39
N ARG A 611 2.55 72.55 -0.34
CA ARG A 611 4.01 72.32 -0.28
C ARG A 611 4.60 71.84 -1.60
N THR A 612 3.95 70.91 -2.28
CA THR A 612 4.56 70.16 -3.40
C THR A 612 4.13 70.67 -4.77
N TYR A 613 2.88 71.13 -4.90
CA TYR A 613 2.36 71.63 -6.17
C TYR A 613 3.15 72.80 -6.78
N PRO A 614 3.64 73.80 -6.01
CA PRO A 614 4.39 74.92 -6.58
C PRO A 614 5.64 74.49 -7.35
N GLU A 615 6.32 73.43 -6.91
CA GLU A 615 7.51 72.87 -7.55
C GLU A 615 7.12 72.09 -8.82
N ILE A 616 6.18 71.16 -8.70
CA ILE A 616 5.68 70.36 -9.83
C ILE A 616 5.10 71.25 -10.92
N ARG A 617 4.45 72.35 -10.55
CA ARG A 617 3.88 73.32 -11.49
C ARG A 617 4.93 73.97 -12.38
N LYS A 618 6.14 74.28 -11.87
CA LYS A 618 7.23 74.85 -12.67
C LYS A 618 7.64 73.90 -13.79
N GLU A 619 7.79 72.62 -13.45
CA GLU A 619 8.11 71.56 -14.41
C GLU A 619 6.98 71.35 -15.44
N LEU A 620 5.73 71.29 -14.98
CA LEU A 620 4.56 71.06 -15.82
C LEU A 620 4.29 72.23 -16.78
N LYS A 621 4.57 73.48 -16.38
CA LYS A 621 4.50 74.64 -17.28
C LYS A 621 5.48 74.52 -18.44
N GLY A 622 6.69 74.01 -18.19
CA GLY A 622 7.69 73.77 -19.23
C GLY A 622 7.32 72.61 -20.16
N ARG A 623 6.98 71.45 -19.59
CA ARG A 623 6.69 70.22 -20.38
C ARG A 623 5.32 70.24 -21.07
N TYR A 624 4.33 70.92 -20.50
CA TYR A 624 2.94 70.96 -21.00
C TYR A 624 2.38 72.39 -21.06
N PRO A 625 2.95 73.29 -21.89
CA PRO A 625 2.60 74.72 -21.90
C PRO A 625 1.17 75.00 -22.39
N LYS A 626 0.56 74.06 -23.14
CA LYS A 626 -0.82 74.16 -23.66
C LYS A 626 -1.90 73.86 -22.63
N HIS A 627 -1.54 73.46 -21.41
CA HIS A 627 -2.49 73.14 -20.33
C HIS A 627 -2.60 74.29 -19.32
N PHE A 628 -3.73 74.32 -18.60
CA PHE A 628 -3.97 75.31 -17.55
C PHE A 628 -3.33 74.86 -16.24
N TRP A 629 -2.42 75.68 -15.72
CA TRP A 629 -1.65 75.43 -14.48
C TRP A 629 -1.81 76.65 -13.54
N PRO A 630 -2.91 76.71 -12.78
CA PRO A 630 -3.27 77.88 -11.95
C PRO A 630 -2.23 78.16 -10.87
N ASP A 631 -2.08 79.43 -10.48
CA ASP A 631 -1.30 79.81 -9.28
C ASP A 631 -2.00 79.30 -8.01
N ASP A 632 -3.32 79.44 -7.97
CA ASP A 632 -4.17 78.88 -6.91
C ASP A 632 -4.95 77.66 -7.44
N PRO A 633 -4.52 76.41 -7.14
CA PRO A 633 -5.21 75.21 -7.56
C PRO A 633 -6.54 74.96 -6.83
N LEU A 634 -6.80 75.64 -5.69
CA LEU A 634 -8.02 75.48 -4.90
C LEU A 634 -9.15 76.39 -5.40
N ALA A 635 -8.84 77.55 -5.97
CA ALA A 635 -9.84 78.42 -6.61
C ALA A 635 -10.09 78.05 -8.10
N ALA A 636 -9.29 77.15 -8.67
CA ALA A 636 -9.36 76.80 -10.07
C ALA A 636 -10.49 75.80 -10.39
N VAL A 637 -11.20 76.04 -11.49
CA VAL A 637 -12.21 75.10 -12.01
C VAL A 637 -11.50 73.87 -12.57
N ALA A 638 -11.74 72.70 -11.97
CA ALA A 638 -11.27 71.43 -12.50
C ALA A 638 -11.88 71.16 -13.88
N THR A 639 -11.04 70.76 -14.83
CA THR A 639 -11.50 70.41 -16.17
C THR A 639 -10.79 69.17 -16.70
N ARG A 640 -11.51 68.42 -17.53
CA ARG A 640 -10.96 67.27 -18.27
C ARG A 640 -10.22 67.69 -19.55
N GLN A 641 -10.37 68.95 -19.96
CA GLN A 641 -10.05 69.49 -21.28
C GLN A 641 -8.79 70.37 -21.28
N THR A 642 -8.22 70.61 -22.46
CA THR A 642 -7.04 71.48 -22.63
C THR A 642 -7.43 72.96 -22.55
N LYS A 643 -6.46 73.84 -22.28
CA LYS A 643 -6.66 75.31 -22.12
C LYS A 643 -7.38 75.96 -23.32
N LYS A 644 -7.19 75.41 -24.53
CA LYS A 644 -7.84 75.88 -25.77
C LYS A 644 -9.35 75.64 -25.81
N ASN A 645 -9.86 74.65 -25.08
CA ASN A 645 -11.28 74.32 -25.02
C ASN A 645 -12.00 74.94 -23.80
N MET A 646 -11.25 75.49 -22.83
CA MET A 646 -11.83 76.26 -21.72
C MET A 646 -12.31 77.66 -22.13
N ILE A 647 -11.79 78.23 -23.23
CA ILE A 647 -11.99 79.64 -23.63
C ILE A 647 -13.07 79.81 -24.72
N LYS A 648 -13.67 78.73 -25.26
CA LYS A 648 -14.81 78.90 -26.16
C LYS A 648 -16.07 79.25 -25.35
N PRO A 649 -16.70 80.43 -25.54
CA PRO A 649 -17.99 80.68 -24.95
C PRO A 649 -19.00 79.67 -25.50
N LYS A 650 -19.87 79.14 -24.64
CA LYS A 650 -21.12 78.51 -25.06
C LYS A 650 -21.96 79.58 -25.76
N ASN A 651 -21.85 79.70 -27.07
CA ASN A 651 -22.94 80.24 -27.87
C ASN A 651 -23.93 79.10 -28.12
N ARG A 652 -25.16 79.32 -27.63
CA ARG A 652 -26.45 78.64 -27.87
C ARG A 652 -26.42 77.24 -28.46
#